data_AF-A0A0F9NWV4-F1
#
_entry.id   AF-A0A0F9NWV4-F1
#
_cell.length_a   1.000
_cell.length_b   1.000
_cell.length_c   1.000
_cell.angle_alpha   90.00
_cell.angle_beta   90.00
_cell.angle_gamma   90.00
#
_symmetry.space_group_name_H-M   'P 1'
#
loop_
_entity.id
_entity.type
_entity.pdbx_description
1 polymer ?
#
loop_
_entity_poly.entity_id
_entity_poly.type
_entity_poly.pdbx_seq_one_letter_code
_entity_poly.pdbx_strand_id
1 'polypeptide(L)'
;MRITKQTLPLFNEMYELKFSEDAMDKAFTVQEEAADNLRKLKKDFSTTCVGTIDLIISNGLNQITHTMYISKDWNGSLDVKSLSLNKKDEKDSESLTPTEFYFQFNPTGLCGQKGGHHLVHLKTKTMDPIQLYNFLENLHFCNQIGTKVMSKKEFTTFDKEKIYDDLSWFLEISSGPSMLEKIKADTAIDGSINTTQKLDSNVEDLKEVCSWLMPKSKVTEVGGNSCEDMTSASCSSENAVGYIEYIFEKDNYRLGILNTHTKDYWGRGDSRRLFLLGHKDELFNYADVGRISLLGRGSGHYASPLEIDNVLGRVIFTEDVVLPTGEALDWVTRQVTGENTTLLDASQLKLSVKKFSESVRRQNEEAEEKKLLEAKLQDKIKSLDTGKKILLNGMTIEKTKLEYEGQILSRSDPKDWVTKLLADLTRMYRFDDINWDSVFDMFIASASYNTSKGQIGDVKFDLVFEETTNRVNVISTKTYINKKRINKNEVHDCLRRAVCYTEQEDFDEFLTNVSQCSLKFHRYLQIGLDFSVRGMRHNEGFSFKLPLERKKNLMYIVLEDSEFKIRDTNRLINMQGIQDLGEIMDVLLGDKVIEGLTVEDAKRVLKLAKIEFQDAITKSKVLLEETEKALKIKIQTNIQMDGSSVKEGYIVNGKLRQYVVATTDRCEVYEYPSGRYICIVDKSTAQAGKDKLINRLYALTNDQALAKDIHTLK
;
A
#
# COMPACT_ATOMS: atom_id res chain seq x y z
N MET A 1 6.40 -16.76 14.18
CA MET A 1 6.81 -16.09 15.43
C MET A 1 8.25 -16.42 15.73
N ARG A 2 9.02 -15.40 16.11
CA ARG A 2 10.41 -15.55 16.53
C ARG A 2 10.46 -15.98 17.98
N ILE A 3 11.05 -17.15 18.28
CA ILE A 3 11.25 -17.62 19.66
C ILE A 3 12.74 -17.77 19.92
N THR A 4 13.19 -17.11 20.99
CA THR A 4 14.53 -17.21 21.55
C THR A 4 14.49 -18.11 22.79
N LYS A 5 15.64 -18.64 23.22
CA LYS A 5 15.72 -19.43 24.47
C LYS A 5 15.16 -18.65 25.67
N GLN A 6 15.35 -17.33 25.69
CA GLN A 6 14.87 -16.44 26.75
C GLN A 6 13.34 -16.25 26.73
N THR A 7 12.71 -16.25 25.56
CA THR A 7 11.26 -16.00 25.42
C THR A 7 10.42 -17.28 25.43
N LEU A 8 11.03 -18.47 25.30
CA LEU A 8 10.30 -19.74 25.28
C LEU A 8 9.38 -19.97 26.50
N PRO A 9 9.83 -19.78 27.75
CA PRO A 9 8.97 -20.07 28.91
C PRO A 9 7.68 -19.25 28.89
N LEU A 10 7.76 -18.01 28.40
CA LEU A 10 6.63 -17.13 28.22
C LEU A 10 5.67 -17.64 27.15
N PHE A 11 6.19 -18.08 25.99
CA PHE A 11 5.38 -18.62 24.91
C PHE A 11 4.67 -19.93 25.29
N ASN A 12 5.35 -20.80 26.02
CA ASN A 12 4.75 -22.03 26.54
C ASN A 12 3.55 -21.74 27.45
N GLU A 13 3.67 -20.74 28.33
CA GLU A 13 2.57 -20.35 29.20
C GLU A 13 1.43 -19.66 28.45
N MET A 14 1.74 -18.69 27.58
CA MET A 14 0.73 -17.90 26.89
C MET A 14 -0.13 -18.69 25.92
N TYR A 15 0.47 -19.66 25.24
CA TYR A 15 -0.19 -20.46 24.21
C TYR A 15 -0.45 -21.91 24.65
N GLU A 16 -0.20 -22.21 25.93
CA GLU A 16 -0.32 -23.55 26.52
C GLU A 16 0.47 -24.60 25.71
N LEU A 17 1.66 -24.21 25.22
CA LEU A 17 2.52 -25.09 24.44
C LEU A 17 3.35 -25.97 25.36
N LYS A 18 3.56 -27.23 24.96
CA LYS A 18 4.36 -28.23 25.67
C LYS A 18 5.72 -28.45 25.00
N PHE A 19 6.41 -27.40 24.60
CA PHE A 19 7.79 -27.57 24.14
C PHE A 19 8.68 -27.85 25.35
N SER A 20 9.33 -29.02 25.36
CA SER A 20 10.33 -29.32 26.39
C SER A 20 11.60 -28.52 26.12
N GLU A 21 12.20 -27.97 27.19
CA GLU A 21 13.50 -27.30 27.11
C GLU A 21 14.55 -28.21 26.44
N ASP A 22 14.52 -29.51 26.76
CA ASP A 22 15.34 -30.56 26.12
C ASP A 22 15.24 -30.62 24.59
N ALA A 23 14.04 -30.46 24.02
CA ALA A 23 13.87 -30.53 22.57
C ALA A 23 14.45 -29.29 21.88
N MET A 24 14.35 -28.13 22.53
CA MET A 24 14.96 -26.90 22.03
C MET A 24 16.48 -26.88 22.23
N ASP A 25 16.96 -27.36 23.37
CA ASP A 25 18.39 -27.49 23.62
C ASP A 25 19.02 -28.42 22.59
N LYS A 26 18.38 -29.55 22.25
CA LYS A 26 18.80 -30.39 21.12
C LYS A 26 18.82 -29.65 19.79
N ALA A 27 17.79 -28.85 19.48
CA ALA A 27 17.73 -28.09 18.22
C ALA A 27 18.82 -27.01 18.15
N PHE A 28 19.10 -26.31 19.26
CA PHE A 28 20.19 -25.33 19.34
C PHE A 28 21.56 -26.00 19.32
N THR A 29 21.74 -27.15 19.97
CA THR A 29 22.97 -27.95 19.88
C THR A 29 23.25 -28.36 18.43
N VAL A 30 22.23 -28.78 17.66
CA VAL A 30 22.40 -29.10 16.23
C VAL A 30 22.80 -27.86 15.41
N GLN A 31 22.26 -26.67 15.75
CA GLN A 31 22.68 -25.41 15.14
C GLN A 31 24.14 -25.04 15.48
N GLU A 32 24.56 -25.26 16.72
CA GLU A 32 25.95 -25.06 17.16
C GLU A 32 26.91 -26.04 16.47
N GLU A 33 26.54 -27.32 16.35
CA GLU A 33 27.32 -28.32 15.62
C GLU A 33 27.47 -27.97 14.12
N ALA A 34 26.40 -27.49 13.49
CA ALA A 34 26.45 -27.01 12.11
C ALA A 34 27.37 -25.79 11.97
N ALA A 35 27.33 -24.86 12.93
CA ALA A 35 28.26 -23.72 12.97
C ALA A 35 29.72 -24.19 13.11
N ASP A 36 29.98 -25.17 13.96
CA ASP A 36 31.31 -25.71 14.18
C ASP A 36 31.86 -26.47 12.95
N ASN A 37 31.01 -27.19 12.23
CA ASN A 37 31.39 -27.85 10.99
C ASN A 37 31.72 -26.84 9.87
N LEU A 38 30.94 -25.75 9.75
CA LEU A 38 31.25 -24.66 8.83
C LEU A 38 32.58 -23.96 9.19
N ARG A 39 32.85 -23.75 10.49
CA ARG A 39 34.14 -23.20 10.95
C ARG A 39 35.32 -24.11 10.62
N LYS A 40 35.15 -25.44 10.73
CA LYS A 40 36.19 -26.42 10.33
C LYS A 40 36.43 -26.38 8.83
N LEU A 41 35.37 -26.38 8.01
CA LEU A 41 35.47 -26.29 6.55
C LEU A 41 36.23 -25.01 6.13
N LYS A 42 35.96 -23.87 6.77
CA LYS A 42 36.67 -22.61 6.52
C LYS A 42 38.19 -22.72 6.72
N LYS A 43 38.60 -23.52 7.71
CA LYS A 43 39.99 -23.77 8.03
C LYS A 43 40.68 -24.64 6.97
N ASP A 44 39.96 -25.58 6.38
CA ASP A 44 40.51 -26.52 5.37
C ASP A 44 40.62 -25.89 3.97
N PHE A 45 39.77 -24.92 3.63
CA PHE A 45 39.82 -24.17 2.37
C PHE A 45 40.70 -22.92 2.41
N SER A 46 41.53 -22.73 3.45
CA SER A 46 42.17 -21.45 3.77
C SER A 46 43.36 -21.06 2.87
N THR A 47 43.74 -21.87 1.88
CA THR A 47 44.90 -21.57 1.04
C THR A 47 44.56 -21.64 -0.45
N THR A 48 44.51 -20.45 -1.05
CA THR A 48 44.70 -20.18 -2.49
C THR A 48 43.73 -20.90 -3.43
N CYS A 49 42.56 -20.29 -3.65
CA CYS A 49 41.96 -20.00 -4.97
C CYS A 49 40.43 -19.89 -5.01
N VAL A 50 39.72 -19.88 -3.89
CA VAL A 50 38.25 -19.69 -3.96
C VAL A 50 37.73 -18.73 -2.89
N GLY A 51 37.92 -17.43 -3.11
CA GLY A 51 37.29 -16.38 -2.29
C GLY A 51 35.76 -16.50 -2.22
N THR A 52 35.15 -17.15 -3.21
CA THR A 52 33.70 -17.44 -3.24
C THR A 52 33.29 -18.46 -2.17
N ILE A 53 34.13 -19.46 -1.85
CA ILE A 53 33.79 -20.50 -0.85
C ILE A 53 33.87 -19.93 0.57
N ASP A 54 34.87 -19.09 0.86
CA ASP A 54 35.00 -18.45 2.18
C ASP A 54 33.85 -17.46 2.48
N LEU A 55 33.38 -16.76 1.44
CA LEU A 55 32.19 -15.90 1.53
C LEU A 55 30.91 -16.71 1.80
N ILE A 56 30.73 -17.86 1.14
CA ILE A 56 29.60 -18.78 1.37
C ILE A 56 29.59 -19.29 2.81
N ILE A 57 30.75 -19.72 3.32
CA ILE A 57 30.87 -20.25 4.69
C ILE A 57 30.60 -19.16 5.73
N SER A 58 31.11 -17.94 5.50
CA SER A 58 30.90 -16.80 6.41
C SER A 58 29.43 -16.35 6.44
N ASN A 59 28.73 -16.40 5.31
CA ASN A 59 27.30 -16.13 5.25
C ASN A 59 26.47 -17.22 5.96
N GLY A 60 26.85 -18.49 5.84
CA GLY A 60 26.21 -19.59 6.57
C GLY A 60 26.34 -19.44 8.10
N LEU A 61 27.50 -19.00 8.60
CA LEU A 61 27.69 -18.72 10.03
C LEU A 61 26.84 -17.56 10.54
N ASN A 62 26.68 -16.49 9.74
CA ASN A 62 25.83 -15.36 10.08
C ASN A 62 24.33 -15.72 10.07
N GLN A 63 23.92 -16.80 9.39
CA GLN A 63 22.54 -17.27 9.34
C GLN A 63 22.12 -18.08 10.58
N ILE A 64 23.07 -18.55 11.40
CA ILE A 64 22.80 -19.32 12.62
C ILE A 64 22.53 -18.34 13.76
N THR A 65 21.24 -18.13 14.07
CA THR A 65 20.76 -17.01 14.93
C THR A 65 20.21 -17.42 16.29
N HIS A 66 20.32 -18.69 16.71
CA HIS A 66 19.67 -19.23 17.93
C HIS A 66 18.18 -18.83 18.03
N THR A 67 17.50 -18.88 16.90
CA THR A 67 16.13 -18.43 16.75
C THR A 67 15.32 -19.51 16.01
N MET A 68 14.13 -19.82 16.51
CA MET A 68 13.18 -20.74 15.86
C MET A 68 11.92 -20.01 15.40
N TYR A 69 11.36 -20.45 14.27
CA TYR A 69 10.03 -20.04 13.83
C TYR A 69 9.01 -21.11 14.15
N ILE A 70 8.01 -20.73 14.93
CA ILE A 70 6.77 -21.50 15.04
C ILE A 70 5.77 -20.92 14.07
N SER A 71 5.26 -21.77 13.18
CA SER A 71 4.16 -21.48 12.26
C SER A 71 3.08 -22.53 12.42
N LYS A 72 1.84 -22.20 12.03
CA LYS A 72 0.78 -23.20 11.93
C LYS A 72 0.71 -23.63 10.48
N ASP A 73 0.70 -24.93 10.24
CA ASP A 73 0.28 -25.42 8.94
C ASP A 73 -1.24 -25.18 8.79
N TRP A 74 -1.72 -25.10 7.55
CA TRP A 74 -3.10 -25.18 7.09
C TRP A 74 -4.00 -26.20 7.82
N ASN A 75 -3.45 -27.26 8.44
CA ASN A 75 -4.22 -28.26 9.20
C ASN A 75 -4.31 -27.97 10.70
N GLY A 76 -3.67 -26.89 11.15
CA GLY A 76 -3.66 -26.52 12.56
C GLY A 76 -2.55 -27.19 13.39
N SER A 77 -1.62 -27.89 12.75
CA SER A 77 -0.44 -28.44 13.40
C SER A 77 0.63 -27.35 13.54
N LEU A 78 1.38 -27.38 14.65
CA LEU A 78 2.52 -26.49 14.87
C LEU A 78 3.72 -27.02 14.07
N ASP A 79 4.14 -26.27 13.07
CA ASP A 79 5.34 -26.51 12.27
C ASP A 79 6.48 -25.64 12.83
N VAL A 80 7.51 -26.30 13.36
CA VAL A 80 8.70 -25.66 13.94
C VAL A 80 9.83 -25.77 12.95
N LYS A 81 10.26 -24.62 12.41
CA LYS A 81 11.38 -24.54 11.46
C LYS A 81 12.56 -23.85 12.12
N SER A 82 13.72 -24.49 12.08
CA SER A 82 15.00 -23.82 12.30
C SER A 82 15.28 -22.91 11.09
N LEU A 83 15.80 -21.70 11.32
CA LEU A 83 16.16 -20.81 10.21
C LEU A 83 17.41 -21.34 9.49
N SER A 84 17.25 -21.77 8.24
CA SER A 84 18.00 -21.15 7.14
C SER A 84 17.12 -20.02 6.61
N LEU A 85 17.61 -18.78 6.58
CA LEU A 85 16.80 -17.62 6.17
C LEU A 85 16.25 -17.79 4.75
N ASN A 86 14.93 -17.89 4.62
CA ASN A 86 14.19 -17.31 3.50
C ASN A 86 12.70 -17.13 3.84
N LYS A 87 12.32 -15.90 4.19
CA LYS A 87 11.34 -15.03 3.47
C LYS A 87 10.75 -13.96 4.41
N LYS A 88 11.05 -12.69 4.07
CA LYS A 88 10.34 -11.41 4.32
C LYS A 88 10.16 -10.98 5.78
N ASP A 89 10.47 -9.75 6.20
CA ASP A 89 10.05 -8.43 5.68
C ASP A 89 11.24 -7.44 5.57
N GLU A 90 11.47 -6.78 4.44
CA GLU A 90 10.94 -5.48 3.98
C GLU A 90 11.57 -4.23 4.63
N LYS A 91 12.39 -3.56 3.81
CA LYS A 91 12.92 -2.19 3.85
C LYS A 91 14.30 -2.01 4.50
N ASP A 92 15.25 -1.72 3.61
CA ASP A 92 16.58 -1.16 3.82
C ASP A 92 17.64 -2.04 4.48
N SER A 93 18.20 -2.95 3.70
CA SER A 93 19.65 -3.19 3.70
C SER A 93 20.04 -3.95 2.43
N GLU A 94 21.12 -3.52 1.79
CA GLU A 94 21.74 -4.17 0.64
C GLU A 94 21.79 -5.69 0.81
N SER A 95 21.17 -6.40 -0.12
CA SER A 95 21.14 -7.85 -0.13
C SER A 95 22.57 -8.40 -0.18
N LEU A 96 22.95 -9.26 0.77
CA LEU A 96 23.89 -10.32 0.43
C LEU A 96 23.19 -11.21 -0.59
N THR A 97 23.61 -11.04 -1.84
CA THR A 97 23.04 -11.74 -3.00
C THR A 97 23.09 -13.25 -2.79
N PRO A 98 22.03 -13.99 -3.19
CA PRO A 98 22.14 -15.44 -3.40
C PRO A 98 23.43 -15.73 -4.17
N THR A 99 24.18 -16.76 -3.80
CA THR A 99 25.29 -17.19 -4.66
C THR A 99 24.68 -17.76 -5.93
N GLU A 100 24.58 -16.89 -6.92
CA GLU A 100 24.05 -17.19 -8.24
C GLU A 100 25.14 -17.92 -9.02
N PHE A 101 24.80 -19.10 -9.55
CA PHE A 101 25.67 -19.83 -10.47
C PHE A 101 25.21 -19.56 -11.89
N TYR A 102 26.15 -19.18 -12.76
CA TYR A 102 25.87 -18.77 -14.13
C TYR A 102 26.47 -19.77 -15.12
N PHE A 103 25.63 -20.28 -16.03
CA PHE A 103 26.01 -21.25 -17.04
C PHE A 103 25.58 -20.76 -18.44
N GLN A 104 26.31 -21.16 -19.48
CA GLN A 104 25.98 -20.87 -20.87
C GLN A 104 25.93 -22.18 -21.68
N PHE A 105 24.88 -22.38 -22.47
CA PHE A 105 24.73 -23.52 -23.41
C PHE A 105 24.19 -23.11 -24.79
N ASN A 106 24.42 -23.95 -25.81
CA ASN A 106 24.03 -23.68 -27.20
C ASN A 106 22.99 -24.73 -27.71
N PRO A 107 21.70 -24.37 -27.88
CA PRO A 107 20.63 -25.32 -28.23
C PRO A 107 20.49 -25.64 -29.73
N THR A 108 21.36 -25.12 -30.60
CA THR A 108 21.18 -25.14 -32.07
C THR A 108 21.05 -26.53 -32.74
N GLY A 109 21.20 -27.63 -32.00
CA GLY A 109 20.95 -28.99 -32.50
C GLY A 109 19.49 -29.46 -32.51
N LEU A 110 18.54 -28.78 -31.87
CA LEU A 110 17.20 -29.34 -31.59
C LEU A 110 15.99 -28.62 -32.22
N CYS A 111 16.10 -27.39 -32.71
CA CYS A 111 14.96 -26.63 -33.27
C CYS A 111 15.39 -25.84 -34.51
N GLY A 112 14.88 -26.20 -35.69
CA GLY A 112 15.25 -25.63 -36.98
C GLY A 112 14.79 -24.20 -37.23
N GLN A 113 15.40 -23.21 -36.56
CA GLN A 113 15.43 -21.82 -37.01
C GLN A 113 16.86 -21.40 -37.38
N LYS A 114 17.03 -20.69 -38.50
CA LYS A 114 18.24 -19.91 -38.78
C LYS A 114 17.87 -18.44 -38.92
N GLY A 115 18.46 -17.65 -38.05
CA GLY A 115 18.36 -16.19 -38.06
C GLY A 115 18.79 -15.48 -36.79
N GLY A 116 19.40 -16.16 -35.79
CA GLY A 116 19.99 -15.54 -34.61
C GLY A 116 20.69 -16.59 -33.73
N HIS A 117 21.94 -16.35 -33.33
CA HIS A 117 22.69 -17.20 -32.40
C HIS A 117 22.14 -17.04 -30.98
N HIS A 118 21.08 -17.77 -30.64
CA HIS A 118 20.56 -17.73 -29.27
C HIS A 118 21.39 -18.64 -28.35
N LEU A 119 22.27 -18.02 -27.56
CA LEU A 119 22.96 -18.67 -26.45
C LEU A 119 22.00 -18.65 -25.26
N VAL A 120 21.76 -19.81 -24.64
CA VAL A 120 20.87 -19.86 -23.48
C VAL A 120 21.71 -19.76 -22.22
N HIS A 121 21.37 -18.75 -21.43
CA HIS A 121 22.07 -18.36 -20.22
C HIS A 121 21.25 -18.79 -19.00
N LEU A 122 21.76 -19.76 -18.25
CA LEU A 122 21.08 -20.32 -17.09
C LEU A 122 21.60 -19.66 -15.81
N LYS A 123 20.64 -19.24 -14.98
CA LYS A 123 20.88 -18.63 -13.70
C LYS A 123 20.15 -19.47 -12.66
N THR A 124 20.90 -20.18 -11.82
CA THR A 124 20.27 -20.99 -10.76
C THR A 124 20.39 -20.26 -9.43
N LYS A 125 19.32 -20.30 -8.63
CA LYS A 125 19.33 -19.82 -7.24
C LYS A 125 19.16 -21.00 -6.30
N THR A 126 20.07 -21.09 -5.32
CA THR A 126 20.00 -21.97 -4.14
C THR A 126 19.62 -23.43 -4.45
N MET A 127 20.61 -24.22 -4.86
CA MET A 127 20.54 -25.68 -4.77
C MET A 127 20.94 -26.13 -3.37
N ASP A 128 20.23 -27.12 -2.83
CA ASP A 128 20.70 -27.88 -1.67
C ASP A 128 22.11 -28.46 -1.95
N PRO A 129 23.05 -28.49 -0.98
CA PRO A 129 24.43 -28.92 -1.22
C PRO A 129 24.57 -30.33 -1.82
N ILE A 130 23.64 -31.26 -1.49
CA ILE A 130 23.63 -32.61 -2.04
C ILE A 130 23.09 -32.59 -3.48
N GLN A 131 22.10 -31.74 -3.77
CA GLN A 131 21.60 -31.53 -5.14
C GLN A 131 22.64 -30.88 -6.07
N LEU A 132 23.42 -29.94 -5.56
CA LEU A 132 24.53 -29.31 -6.30
C LEU A 132 25.63 -30.33 -6.65
N TYR A 133 25.95 -31.22 -5.72
CA TYR A 133 26.89 -32.33 -5.94
C TYR A 133 26.43 -33.25 -7.08
N ASN A 134 25.16 -33.68 -7.05
CA ASN A 134 24.57 -34.55 -8.08
C ASN A 134 24.41 -33.86 -9.45
N PHE A 135 24.14 -32.55 -9.47
CA PHE A 135 24.04 -31.76 -10.70
C PHE A 135 25.39 -31.67 -11.44
N LEU A 136 26.47 -31.46 -10.70
CA LEU A 136 27.83 -31.36 -11.26
C LEU A 136 28.33 -32.72 -11.77
N GLU A 137 27.93 -33.82 -11.14
CA GLU A 137 28.24 -35.18 -11.58
C GLU A 137 27.51 -35.55 -12.90
N ASN A 138 26.26 -35.10 -13.09
CA ASN A 138 25.50 -35.31 -14.32
C ASN A 138 25.96 -34.43 -15.49
N LEU A 139 26.49 -33.23 -15.21
CA LEU A 139 27.05 -32.35 -16.23
C LEU A 139 28.28 -32.95 -16.93
N HIS A 140 29.02 -33.84 -16.25
CA HIS A 140 30.16 -34.57 -16.79
C HIS A 140 29.77 -35.49 -17.97
N PHE A 141 28.53 -36.01 -17.99
CA PHE A 141 27.99 -36.83 -19.09
C PHE A 141 27.62 -35.99 -20.33
N CYS A 142 27.35 -34.70 -20.14
CA CYS A 142 26.92 -33.76 -21.19
C CYS A 142 28.08 -33.00 -21.86
N ASN A 143 29.33 -33.41 -21.64
CA ASN A 143 30.52 -32.73 -22.17
C ASN A 143 30.62 -32.79 -23.72
N GLN A 144 29.69 -33.45 -24.41
CA GLN A 144 29.54 -33.44 -25.88
C GLN A 144 28.70 -32.24 -26.41
N ILE A 145 28.18 -31.36 -25.54
CA ILE A 145 27.24 -30.29 -25.92
C ILE A 145 27.76 -28.85 -25.63
N GLY A 146 29.02 -28.71 -25.19
CA GLY A 146 29.72 -27.40 -25.17
C GLY A 146 29.28 -26.39 -24.09
N THR A 147 29.21 -26.80 -22.82
CA THR A 147 28.79 -25.95 -21.69
C THR A 147 29.95 -25.20 -21.02
N LYS A 148 29.77 -23.93 -20.62
CA LYS A 148 30.77 -23.09 -19.91
C LYS A 148 30.22 -22.48 -18.62
N VAL A 149 30.99 -22.52 -17.52
CA VAL A 149 30.70 -21.83 -16.24
C VAL A 149 31.23 -20.40 -16.30
N MET A 150 30.44 -19.42 -15.84
CA MET A 150 30.77 -18.01 -15.98
C MET A 150 30.69 -17.27 -14.64
N SER A 151 31.47 -16.18 -14.52
CA SER A 151 31.32 -15.21 -13.44
C SER A 151 30.09 -14.32 -13.66
N LYS A 152 29.58 -13.72 -12.58
CA LYS A 152 28.48 -12.73 -12.64
C LYS A 152 28.75 -11.62 -13.66
N LYS A 153 29.99 -11.14 -13.70
CA LYS A 153 30.42 -10.06 -14.60
C LYS A 153 30.33 -10.48 -16.07
N GLU A 154 30.78 -11.69 -16.40
CA GLU A 154 30.67 -12.28 -17.74
C GLU A 154 29.20 -12.52 -18.14
N PHE A 155 28.35 -12.96 -17.20
CA PHE A 155 26.91 -13.13 -17.45
C PHE A 155 26.18 -11.81 -17.68
N THR A 156 26.53 -10.74 -16.95
CA THR A 156 25.89 -9.42 -17.07
C THR A 156 26.28 -8.63 -18.31
N THR A 157 27.33 -9.03 -19.03
CA THR A 157 27.77 -8.39 -20.29
C THR A 157 26.97 -8.82 -21.53
N PHE A 158 26.05 -9.78 -21.41
CA PHE A 158 25.19 -10.23 -22.50
C PHE A 158 23.78 -9.65 -22.35
N ASP A 159 23.28 -9.00 -23.40
CA ASP A 159 22.00 -8.28 -23.38
C ASP A 159 20.82 -9.26 -23.51
N LYS A 160 20.18 -9.56 -22.37
CA LYS A 160 18.80 -10.05 -22.16
C LYS A 160 18.20 -11.08 -23.16
N GLU A 161 18.97 -12.04 -23.65
CA GLU A 161 18.38 -13.27 -24.18
C GLU A 161 17.89 -14.17 -23.03
N LYS A 162 16.70 -14.78 -23.20
CA LYS A 162 15.85 -15.37 -22.15
C LYS A 162 16.60 -16.11 -21.04
N ILE A 163 16.49 -15.57 -19.82
CA ILE A 163 16.93 -16.20 -18.57
C ILE A 163 15.77 -17.06 -18.06
N TYR A 164 16.01 -18.33 -17.81
CA TYR A 164 15.01 -19.25 -17.28
C TYR A 164 15.36 -19.65 -15.84
N ASP A 165 14.44 -19.38 -14.92
CA ASP A 165 14.60 -19.60 -13.47
C ASP A 165 14.00 -20.95 -12.99
N ASP A 166 13.34 -21.70 -13.90
CA ASP A 166 12.76 -23.03 -13.68
C ASP A 166 13.06 -23.93 -14.90
N LEU A 167 13.28 -25.22 -14.70
CA LEU A 167 13.59 -26.23 -15.74
C LEU A 167 12.37 -27.02 -16.23
N SER A 168 11.19 -26.80 -15.62
CA SER A 168 9.93 -27.49 -15.95
C SER A 168 9.48 -27.30 -17.42
N TRP A 169 9.54 -26.07 -17.94
CA TRP A 169 9.13 -25.73 -19.31
C TRP A 169 9.96 -26.42 -20.41
N PHE A 170 11.24 -26.72 -20.16
CA PHE A 170 12.12 -27.40 -21.10
C PHE A 170 11.71 -28.87 -21.30
N LEU A 171 11.16 -29.48 -20.25
CA LEU A 171 10.58 -30.83 -20.28
C LEU A 171 9.18 -30.84 -20.93
N GLU A 172 8.44 -29.73 -20.89
CA GLU A 172 7.06 -29.62 -21.37
C GLU A 172 6.95 -29.24 -22.87
N ILE A 173 7.81 -28.33 -23.35
CA ILE A 173 7.84 -27.92 -24.78
C ILE A 173 8.32 -29.06 -25.69
N SER A 174 9.16 -29.95 -25.18
CA SER A 174 9.71 -31.07 -25.94
C SER A 174 8.75 -32.27 -26.07
N SER A 175 7.53 -32.21 -25.51
CA SER A 175 6.63 -33.36 -25.40
C SER A 175 5.12 -33.12 -25.64
N GLY A 176 4.65 -31.92 -26.00
CA GLY A 176 3.20 -31.61 -26.15
C GLY A 176 2.61 -31.64 -27.59
N PRO A 177 1.28 -31.84 -27.77
CA PRO A 177 0.61 -31.84 -29.08
C PRO A 177 0.53 -30.44 -29.72
N SER A 178 0.52 -30.40 -31.06
CA SER A 178 0.48 -29.18 -31.87
C SER A 178 -0.80 -28.36 -31.64
N MET A 179 -0.77 -27.03 -31.87
CA MET A 179 -1.96 -26.16 -31.74
C MET A 179 -3.14 -26.66 -32.60
N LEU A 180 -2.85 -27.22 -33.78
CA LEU A 180 -3.84 -27.84 -34.66
C LEU A 180 -4.49 -29.09 -34.03
N GLU A 181 -3.73 -29.90 -33.29
CA GLU A 181 -4.25 -31.04 -32.55
C GLU A 181 -5.09 -30.61 -31.33
N LYS A 182 -4.71 -29.51 -30.67
CA LYS A 182 -5.51 -28.92 -29.58
C LYS A 182 -6.84 -28.33 -30.08
N ILE A 183 -6.85 -27.64 -31.22
CA ILE A 183 -8.09 -27.14 -31.85
C ILE A 183 -9.00 -28.30 -32.25
N LYS A 184 -8.46 -29.36 -32.88
CA LYS A 184 -9.24 -30.56 -33.24
C LYS A 184 -9.83 -31.30 -32.04
N ALA A 185 -9.20 -31.19 -30.87
CA ALA A 185 -9.61 -31.84 -29.64
C ALA A 185 -10.51 -30.96 -28.74
N ASP A 186 -10.86 -29.73 -29.14
CA ASP A 186 -11.55 -28.71 -28.30
C ASP A 186 -10.81 -28.42 -26.98
N THR A 187 -9.46 -28.48 -26.99
CA THR A 187 -8.61 -28.26 -25.81
C THR A 187 -7.68 -27.05 -25.93
N ALA A 188 -7.84 -26.24 -26.97
CA ALA A 188 -7.11 -24.96 -27.09
C ALA A 188 -7.63 -23.98 -26.03
N ILE A 189 -6.70 -23.30 -25.33
CA ILE A 189 -7.01 -22.27 -24.32
C ILE A 189 -7.11 -20.93 -25.05
N ASP A 190 -8.13 -20.14 -24.73
CA ASP A 190 -8.31 -18.78 -25.24
C ASP A 190 -7.11 -17.89 -24.84
N GLY A 191 -6.71 -16.98 -25.73
CA GLY A 191 -5.56 -16.12 -25.44
C GLY A 191 -5.14 -15.21 -26.58
N SER A 192 -4.19 -14.31 -26.28
CA SER A 192 -3.59 -13.41 -27.26
C SER A 192 -2.08 -13.65 -27.35
N ILE A 193 -1.54 -13.59 -28.58
CA ILE A 193 -0.10 -13.60 -28.81
C ILE A 193 0.29 -12.17 -29.16
N ASN A 194 0.94 -11.52 -28.20
CA ASN A 194 1.38 -10.14 -28.33
C ASN A 194 2.75 -10.13 -29.04
N THR A 195 2.81 -9.64 -30.27
CA THR A 195 4.06 -9.53 -31.03
C THR A 195 4.71 -8.18 -30.69
N THR A 196 5.40 -8.11 -29.55
CA THR A 196 5.89 -6.83 -28.98
C THR A 196 7.15 -6.26 -29.63
N GLN A 197 7.70 -6.89 -30.66
CA GLN A 197 8.64 -6.23 -31.55
C GLN A 197 7.89 -5.87 -32.81
N LYS A 198 8.13 -4.67 -33.35
CA LYS A 198 7.70 -4.25 -34.69
C LYS A 198 7.84 -5.43 -35.64
N LEU A 199 6.74 -6.14 -35.82
CA LEU A 199 6.55 -6.97 -36.97
C LEU A 199 6.34 -5.93 -38.07
N ASP A 200 7.45 -5.44 -38.62
CA ASP A 200 7.50 -4.88 -39.97
C ASP A 200 7.06 -5.95 -41.00
N SER A 201 6.76 -7.18 -40.54
CA SER A 201 6.07 -8.18 -41.34
C SER A 201 4.80 -7.57 -41.92
N ASN A 202 4.74 -7.66 -43.24
CA ASN A 202 3.58 -7.26 -43.99
C ASN A 202 2.37 -8.02 -43.42
N VAL A 203 1.19 -7.41 -43.48
CA VAL A 203 -0.04 -8.07 -43.03
C VAL A 203 -0.26 -9.42 -43.72
N GLU A 204 0.27 -9.56 -44.94
CA GLU A 204 0.33 -10.80 -45.70
C GLU A 204 1.12 -11.92 -45.01
N ASP A 205 2.22 -11.62 -44.32
CA ASP A 205 3.00 -12.62 -43.58
C ASP A 205 2.21 -13.16 -42.39
N LEU A 206 1.48 -12.28 -41.69
CA LEU A 206 0.58 -12.68 -40.59
C LEU A 206 -0.61 -13.49 -41.11
N LYS A 207 -1.15 -13.15 -42.28
CA LYS A 207 -2.20 -13.93 -42.95
C LYS A 207 -1.69 -15.32 -43.31
N GLU A 208 -0.47 -15.43 -43.84
CA GLU A 208 0.17 -16.70 -44.15
C GLU A 208 0.33 -17.57 -42.88
N VAL A 209 0.86 -17.00 -41.79
CA VAL A 209 0.97 -17.70 -40.50
C VAL A 209 -0.40 -18.15 -39.99
N CYS A 210 -1.43 -17.31 -40.05
CA CYS A 210 -2.79 -17.68 -39.65
C CYS A 210 -3.36 -18.80 -40.53
N SER A 211 -3.05 -18.79 -41.83
CA SER A 211 -3.46 -19.85 -42.76
C SER A 211 -2.80 -21.20 -42.46
N TRP A 212 -1.55 -21.20 -41.97
CA TRP A 212 -0.86 -22.40 -41.50
C TRP A 212 -1.44 -22.92 -40.18
N LEU A 213 -1.77 -22.02 -39.25
CA LEU A 213 -2.35 -22.36 -37.96
C LEU A 213 -3.79 -22.87 -38.10
N MET A 214 -4.57 -22.31 -39.02
CA MET A 214 -5.96 -22.67 -39.30
C MET A 214 -6.19 -22.99 -40.78
N PRO A 215 -5.67 -24.13 -41.27
CA PRO A 215 -5.77 -24.49 -42.68
C PRO A 215 -7.22 -24.76 -43.07
N LYS A 216 -7.66 -24.28 -44.25
CA LYS A 216 -9.05 -24.35 -44.74
C LYS A 216 -10.06 -23.56 -43.89
N SER A 217 -9.61 -22.60 -43.10
CA SER A 217 -10.51 -21.65 -42.43
C SER A 217 -11.25 -20.78 -43.45
N LYS A 218 -12.44 -20.32 -43.07
CA LYS A 218 -13.15 -19.25 -43.76
C LYS A 218 -12.49 -17.93 -43.36
N VAL A 219 -11.88 -17.24 -44.32
CA VAL A 219 -11.24 -15.95 -44.09
C VAL A 219 -12.22 -14.83 -44.40
N THR A 220 -12.37 -13.90 -43.48
CA THR A 220 -13.08 -12.63 -43.66
C THR A 220 -12.06 -11.50 -43.48
N GLU A 221 -12.09 -10.48 -44.33
CA GLU A 221 -11.16 -9.34 -44.31
C GLU A 221 -11.90 -8.01 -44.50
N VAL A 222 -11.34 -6.90 -43.99
CA VAL A 222 -11.94 -5.56 -44.15
C VAL A 222 -11.91 -5.19 -45.63
N GLY A 223 -13.08 -5.01 -46.24
CA GLY A 223 -13.20 -4.57 -47.63
C GLY A 223 -12.82 -3.09 -47.80
N GLY A 224 -11.56 -2.82 -48.17
CA GLY A 224 -11.22 -1.79 -49.15
C GLY A 224 -11.55 -0.31 -48.88
N ASN A 225 -11.74 0.14 -47.63
CA ASN A 225 -11.58 1.55 -47.27
C ASN A 225 -10.60 1.63 -46.10
N SER A 226 -9.47 2.32 -46.31
CA SER A 226 -8.37 2.37 -45.34
C SER A 226 -8.83 2.95 -44.01
N CYS A 227 -8.45 2.30 -42.91
CA CYS A 227 -8.63 2.79 -41.55
C CYS A 227 -7.99 4.15 -41.25
N GLU A 228 -7.36 4.81 -42.23
CA GLU A 228 -6.81 6.16 -42.14
C GLU A 228 -7.90 7.20 -41.82
N ASP A 229 -9.13 7.02 -42.32
CA ASP A 229 -10.24 7.93 -42.04
C ASP A 229 -10.76 7.80 -40.59
N MET A 230 -10.77 6.59 -40.04
CA MET A 230 -11.21 6.35 -38.65
C MET A 230 -10.16 6.74 -37.61
N THR A 231 -8.87 6.60 -37.95
CA THR A 231 -7.74 6.93 -37.07
C THR A 231 -7.44 8.42 -37.04
N SER A 232 -7.59 9.16 -38.14
CA SER A 232 -7.29 10.60 -38.18
C SER A 232 -8.15 11.44 -37.21
N ALA A 233 -9.41 11.08 -37.00
CA ALA A 233 -10.33 11.77 -36.08
C ALA A 233 -10.16 11.37 -34.59
N SER A 234 -9.63 10.17 -34.32
CA SER A 234 -9.55 9.59 -32.96
C SER A 234 -8.13 9.66 -32.34
N CYS A 235 -7.10 9.90 -33.16
CA CYS A 235 -5.69 10.03 -32.78
C CYS A 235 -5.32 11.33 -32.05
N SER A 236 -6.26 12.06 -31.44
CA SER A 236 -5.94 13.13 -30.50
C SER A 236 -5.86 12.63 -29.05
N SER A 237 -6.33 11.40 -28.77
CA SER A 237 -6.37 10.82 -27.43
C SER A 237 -5.14 9.97 -27.11
N GLU A 238 -4.84 9.84 -25.81
CA GLU A 238 -3.82 8.92 -25.30
C GLU A 238 -4.28 7.44 -25.32
N ASN A 239 -5.49 7.14 -25.80
CA ASN A 239 -6.00 5.77 -25.87
C ASN A 239 -5.58 5.08 -27.15
N ALA A 240 -5.21 3.80 -26.99
CA ALA A 240 -4.93 2.91 -28.10
C ALA A 240 -6.26 2.40 -28.69
N VAL A 241 -6.53 2.76 -29.94
CA VAL A 241 -7.73 2.31 -30.68
C VAL A 241 -7.34 1.11 -31.53
N GLY A 242 -7.99 -0.02 -31.28
CA GLY A 242 -7.84 -1.24 -32.05
C GLY A 242 -8.99 -1.43 -33.04
N TYR A 243 -8.73 -2.12 -34.16
CA TYR A 243 -9.76 -2.72 -34.98
C TYR A 243 -9.33 -4.10 -35.48
N ILE A 244 -10.31 -4.99 -35.67
CA ILE A 244 -10.06 -6.33 -36.17
C ILE A 244 -9.96 -6.28 -37.70
N GLU A 245 -8.79 -6.54 -38.23
CA GLU A 245 -8.50 -6.45 -39.67
C GLU A 245 -8.86 -7.75 -40.42
N TYR A 246 -8.63 -8.90 -39.77
CA TYR A 246 -8.88 -10.23 -40.33
C TYR A 246 -9.49 -11.18 -39.30
N ILE A 247 -10.34 -12.08 -39.78
CA ILE A 247 -10.85 -13.24 -39.02
C ILE A 247 -10.71 -14.50 -39.86
N PHE A 248 -10.04 -15.49 -39.29
CA PHE A 248 -9.95 -16.86 -39.76
C PHE A 248 -10.86 -17.71 -38.88
N GLU A 249 -12.00 -18.13 -39.43
CA GLU A 249 -12.99 -18.93 -38.71
C GLU A 249 -12.88 -20.39 -39.15
N LYS A 250 -12.72 -21.30 -38.18
CA LYS A 250 -12.73 -22.73 -38.46
C LYS A 250 -13.29 -23.48 -37.27
N ASP A 251 -14.23 -24.37 -37.56
CA ASP A 251 -14.94 -25.15 -36.56
C ASP A 251 -15.55 -24.20 -35.50
N ASN A 252 -15.08 -24.31 -34.27
CA ASN A 252 -15.59 -23.58 -33.11
C ASN A 252 -14.66 -22.45 -32.66
N TYR A 253 -13.76 -21.98 -33.53
CA TYR A 253 -12.72 -21.01 -33.18
C TYR A 253 -12.61 -19.88 -34.20
N ARG A 254 -12.28 -18.68 -33.70
CA ARG A 254 -11.94 -17.49 -34.47
C ARG A 254 -10.52 -17.05 -34.11
N LEU A 255 -9.64 -17.04 -35.10
CA LEU A 255 -8.31 -16.43 -35.01
C LEU A 255 -8.35 -15.10 -35.74
N GLY A 256 -7.98 -14.02 -35.08
CA GLY A 256 -8.01 -12.70 -35.71
C GLY A 256 -6.74 -11.90 -35.57
N ILE A 257 -6.63 -10.90 -36.44
CA ILE A 257 -5.55 -9.91 -36.43
C ILE A 257 -6.17 -8.58 -35.96
N LEU A 258 -5.79 -8.14 -34.76
CA LEU A 258 -6.18 -6.84 -34.20
C LEU A 258 -5.08 -5.82 -34.51
N ASN A 259 -5.38 -4.84 -35.35
CA ASN A 259 -4.48 -3.71 -35.60
C ASN A 259 -4.80 -2.59 -34.60
N THR A 260 -3.77 -2.00 -34.00
CA THR A 260 -3.90 -1.05 -32.90
C THR A 260 -3.09 0.18 -33.21
N HIS A 261 -3.76 1.32 -33.17
CA HIS A 261 -3.17 2.63 -33.38
C HIS A 261 -3.03 3.32 -32.03
N THR A 262 -1.80 3.63 -31.67
CA THR A 262 -1.49 4.33 -30.42
C THR A 262 -0.82 5.65 -30.75
N LYS A 263 -1.19 6.69 -30.03
CA LYS A 263 -0.43 7.94 -30.01
C LYS A 263 0.14 8.09 -28.63
N ASP A 264 1.42 7.79 -28.51
CA ASP A 264 2.16 8.01 -27.28
C ASP A 264 2.97 9.31 -27.37
N TYR A 265 3.74 9.59 -26.32
CA TYR A 265 4.64 10.74 -26.28
C TYR A 265 5.73 10.70 -27.37
N TRP A 266 6.05 9.50 -27.88
CA TRP A 266 7.13 9.27 -28.84
C TRP A 266 6.67 9.28 -30.31
N GLY A 267 5.36 9.26 -30.54
CA GLY A 267 4.77 9.45 -31.87
C GLY A 267 3.53 8.60 -32.09
N ARG A 268 3.21 8.38 -33.37
CA ARG A 268 2.20 7.38 -33.77
C ARG A 268 2.89 6.02 -33.85
N GLY A 269 2.39 5.06 -33.09
CA GLY A 269 2.83 3.68 -33.11
C GLY A 269 1.68 2.77 -33.53
N ASP A 270 1.88 2.05 -34.63
CA ASP A 270 0.97 1.02 -35.09
C ASP A 270 1.50 -0.34 -34.61
N SER A 271 0.64 -1.15 -34.00
CA SER A 271 1.00 -2.51 -33.60
C SER A 271 -0.12 -3.49 -33.95
N ARG A 272 0.24 -4.69 -34.39
CA ARG A 272 -0.72 -5.77 -34.69
C ARG A 272 -0.62 -6.84 -33.62
N ARG A 273 -1.75 -7.47 -33.28
CA ARG A 273 -1.84 -8.58 -32.32
C ARG A 273 -2.64 -9.72 -32.92
N LEU A 274 -2.24 -10.95 -32.61
CA LEU A 274 -3.04 -12.14 -32.91
C LEU A 274 -3.87 -12.54 -31.70
N PHE A 275 -5.13 -12.89 -31.92
CA PHE A 275 -5.99 -13.42 -30.86
C PHE A 275 -6.70 -14.70 -31.31
N LEU A 276 -6.94 -15.61 -30.38
CA LEU A 276 -7.73 -16.81 -30.60
C LEU A 276 -8.88 -16.87 -29.59
N LEU A 277 -10.10 -17.04 -30.08
CA LEU A 277 -11.32 -17.16 -29.27
C LEU A 277 -12.07 -18.42 -29.66
N GLY A 278 -12.41 -19.25 -28.67
CA GLY A 278 -13.37 -20.34 -28.81
C GLY A 278 -14.82 -19.86 -28.76
N HIS A 279 -15.74 -20.61 -29.36
CA HIS A 279 -17.19 -20.33 -29.40
C HIS A 279 -17.87 -20.19 -28.03
N LYS A 280 -17.21 -20.64 -26.96
CA LYS A 280 -17.69 -20.53 -25.57
C LYS A 280 -17.28 -19.19 -24.93
N ASP A 281 -16.33 -18.47 -25.52
CA ASP A 281 -15.92 -17.14 -25.08
C ASP A 281 -17.02 -16.12 -25.42
N GLU A 282 -17.39 -15.27 -24.47
CA GLU A 282 -18.43 -14.26 -24.63
C GLU A 282 -18.12 -13.24 -25.74
N LEU A 283 -16.84 -13.06 -26.06
CA LEU A 283 -16.35 -12.13 -27.07
C LEU A 283 -16.41 -12.72 -28.49
N PHE A 284 -16.64 -14.03 -28.64
CA PHE A 284 -16.63 -14.71 -29.94
C PHE A 284 -17.56 -14.05 -30.97
N ASN A 285 -18.77 -13.68 -30.54
CA ASN A 285 -19.80 -13.07 -31.38
C ASN A 285 -19.54 -11.58 -31.70
N TYR A 286 -18.54 -10.97 -31.06
CA TYR A 286 -18.17 -9.57 -31.27
C TYR A 286 -16.83 -9.45 -32.00
N ALA A 287 -16.09 -10.56 -32.15
CA ALA A 287 -14.83 -10.65 -32.87
C ALA A 287 -15.05 -10.70 -34.40
N ASP A 288 -15.66 -9.65 -34.96
CA ASP A 288 -15.87 -9.52 -36.40
C ASP A 288 -14.90 -8.52 -37.01
N VAL A 289 -14.63 -8.68 -38.30
CA VAL A 289 -13.86 -7.74 -39.11
C VAL A 289 -14.47 -6.33 -39.06
N GLY A 290 -13.63 -5.32 -38.88
CA GLY A 290 -14.02 -3.90 -38.78
C GLY A 290 -14.44 -3.46 -37.37
N ARG A 291 -14.58 -4.40 -36.44
CA ARG A 291 -14.98 -4.11 -35.06
C ARG A 291 -13.95 -3.24 -34.36
N ILE A 292 -14.40 -2.13 -33.78
CA ILE A 292 -13.55 -1.22 -32.99
C ILE A 292 -13.42 -1.74 -31.56
N SER A 293 -12.21 -1.64 -31.02
CA SER A 293 -11.89 -1.88 -29.62
C SER A 293 -11.04 -0.77 -29.02
N LEU A 294 -11.14 -0.57 -27.70
CA LEU A 294 -10.30 0.37 -26.94
C LEU A 294 -9.42 -0.41 -25.97
N LEU A 295 -8.11 -0.29 -26.16
CA LEU A 295 -7.10 -0.79 -25.25
C LEU A 295 -6.87 0.28 -24.18
N GLY A 296 -7.71 0.32 -23.15
CA GLY A 296 -7.60 1.35 -22.12
C GLY A 296 -6.19 1.39 -21.51
N ARG A 297 -5.69 2.60 -21.24
CA ARG A 297 -4.38 2.78 -20.58
C ARG A 297 -4.46 2.15 -19.18
N GLY A 298 -3.55 1.22 -18.85
CA GLY A 298 -3.29 0.93 -17.45
C GLY A 298 -2.94 2.24 -16.76
N SER A 299 -3.46 2.48 -15.55
CA SER A 299 -3.40 3.78 -14.86
C SER A 299 -1.99 4.25 -14.46
N GLY A 300 -0.93 3.63 -14.99
CA GLY A 300 0.46 4.02 -14.77
C GLY A 300 1.16 4.32 -16.08
N HIS A 301 2.01 5.35 -16.08
CA HIS A 301 2.97 5.64 -17.17
C HIS A 301 3.95 4.50 -17.49
N TYR A 302 3.91 3.41 -16.71
CA TYR A 302 4.72 2.20 -16.86
C TYR A 302 3.90 0.92 -16.93
N ALA A 303 2.57 1.00 -17.06
CA ALA A 303 1.77 -0.19 -17.31
C ALA A 303 2.23 -0.77 -18.65
N SER A 304 2.99 -1.86 -18.57
CA SER A 304 3.49 -2.54 -19.75
C SER A 304 2.28 -2.94 -20.60
N PRO A 305 2.30 -2.75 -21.93
CA PRO A 305 1.29 -3.31 -22.83
C PRO A 305 1.06 -4.83 -22.66
N LEU A 306 1.93 -5.50 -21.90
CA LEU A 306 1.91 -6.91 -21.54
C LEU A 306 0.98 -7.28 -20.36
N GLU A 307 0.48 -6.33 -19.55
CA GLU A 307 -0.42 -6.63 -18.40
C GLU A 307 -1.92 -6.51 -18.73
N ILE A 308 -2.26 -6.32 -20.01
CA ILE A 308 -3.66 -6.28 -20.44
C ILE A 308 -4.04 -7.70 -20.89
N ASP A 309 -4.53 -8.51 -19.96
CA ASP A 309 -5.08 -9.86 -20.22
C ASP A 309 -6.37 -9.84 -21.09
N ASN A 310 -6.84 -8.66 -21.51
CA ASN A 310 -7.98 -8.52 -22.39
C ASN A 310 -7.59 -8.77 -23.85
N VAL A 311 -7.94 -9.96 -24.34
CA VAL A 311 -7.64 -10.51 -25.67
C VAL A 311 -7.99 -9.54 -26.81
N LEU A 312 -9.15 -8.88 -26.73
CA LEU A 312 -9.60 -7.91 -27.74
C LEU A 312 -9.49 -6.46 -27.28
N GLY A 313 -9.29 -6.20 -25.99
CA GLY A 313 -9.20 -4.87 -25.39
C GLY A 313 -10.23 -4.63 -24.29
N ARG A 314 -10.17 -3.48 -23.62
CA ARG A 314 -11.04 -3.20 -22.45
C ARG A 314 -12.46 -2.87 -22.83
N VAL A 315 -12.68 -2.28 -24.01
CA VAL A 315 -14.01 -1.95 -24.51
C VAL A 315 -14.15 -2.43 -25.93
N ILE A 316 -15.20 -3.20 -26.23
CA ILE A 316 -15.55 -3.58 -27.61
C ILE A 316 -16.92 -3.00 -27.92
N PHE A 317 -17.05 -2.38 -29.11
CA PHE A 317 -18.32 -1.83 -29.54
C PHE A 317 -19.21 -2.86 -30.21
N THR A 318 -20.40 -3.13 -29.69
CA THR A 318 -21.28 -4.21 -30.21
C THR A 318 -21.88 -3.91 -31.58
N GLU A 319 -21.81 -2.65 -32.02
CA GLU A 319 -22.28 -2.15 -33.32
C GLU A 319 -21.31 -1.10 -33.88
N ASP A 320 -21.54 -0.65 -35.12
CA ASP A 320 -20.75 0.42 -35.72
C ASP A 320 -21.04 1.73 -35.01
N VAL A 321 -20.00 2.33 -34.42
CA VAL A 321 -20.12 3.58 -33.65
C VAL A 321 -19.31 4.71 -34.27
N VAL A 322 -19.84 5.93 -34.15
CA VAL A 322 -19.04 7.15 -34.38
C VAL A 322 -18.34 7.50 -33.07
N LEU A 323 -17.01 7.43 -33.07
CA LEU A 323 -16.22 7.72 -31.88
C LEU A 323 -16.31 9.22 -31.53
N PRO A 324 -16.49 9.58 -30.25
CA PRO A 324 -16.50 10.96 -29.79
C PRO A 324 -15.08 11.55 -29.77
N THR A 325 -14.94 12.80 -29.30
CA THR A 325 -13.62 13.42 -29.10
C THR A 325 -12.74 12.60 -28.16
N GLY A 326 -11.43 12.77 -28.29
CA GLY A 326 -10.46 11.99 -27.53
C GLY A 326 -10.62 12.05 -26.01
N GLU A 327 -10.96 13.21 -25.46
CA GLU A 327 -11.19 13.39 -24.01
C GLU A 327 -12.46 12.67 -23.53
N ALA A 328 -13.53 12.70 -24.32
CA ALA A 328 -14.76 12.00 -24.01
C ALA A 328 -14.57 10.48 -24.06
N LEU A 329 -13.81 10.01 -25.05
CA LEU A 329 -13.45 8.59 -25.20
C LEU A 329 -12.60 8.10 -24.03
N ASP A 330 -11.63 8.91 -23.60
CA ASP A 330 -10.80 8.62 -22.42
C ASP A 330 -11.59 8.60 -21.12
N TRP A 331 -12.54 9.52 -20.97
CA TRP A 331 -13.45 9.47 -19.84
C TRP A 331 -14.27 8.18 -19.84
N VAL A 332 -14.80 7.75 -21.00
CA VAL A 332 -15.54 6.49 -21.14
C VAL A 332 -14.69 5.28 -20.73
N THR A 333 -13.45 5.16 -21.24
CA THR A 333 -12.57 4.03 -20.92
C THR A 333 -12.18 3.99 -19.44
N ARG A 334 -12.04 5.15 -18.78
CA ARG A 334 -11.77 5.23 -17.32
C ARG A 334 -12.97 4.85 -16.46
N GLN A 335 -14.20 5.04 -16.94
CA GLN A 335 -15.40 4.60 -16.20
C GLN A 335 -15.60 3.08 -16.25
N VAL A 336 -14.96 2.40 -17.20
CA VAL A 336 -14.94 0.94 -17.27
C VAL A 336 -13.97 0.42 -16.22
N THR A 337 -14.50 0.12 -15.04
CA THR A 337 -13.76 -0.46 -13.92
C THR A 337 -13.88 -1.99 -13.97
N GLY A 338 -12.76 -2.68 -14.17
CA GLY A 338 -12.73 -4.14 -14.15
C GLY A 338 -11.51 -4.69 -14.89
N GLU A 339 -11.20 -5.96 -14.60
CA GLU A 339 -10.19 -6.71 -15.35
C GLU A 339 -10.75 -7.24 -16.68
N ASN A 340 -12.08 -7.39 -16.77
CA ASN A 340 -12.76 -7.95 -17.94
C ASN A 340 -13.06 -6.93 -19.04
N THR A 341 -13.24 -7.43 -20.25
CA THR A 341 -13.68 -6.68 -21.42
C THR A 341 -15.13 -6.24 -21.26
N THR A 342 -15.43 -4.96 -21.51
CA THR A 342 -16.79 -4.42 -21.48
C THR A 342 -17.34 -4.24 -22.89
N LEU A 343 -18.53 -4.77 -23.12
CA LEU A 343 -19.27 -4.59 -24.35
C LEU A 343 -20.07 -3.28 -24.28
N LEU A 344 -19.90 -2.40 -25.26
CA LEU A 344 -20.54 -1.08 -25.29
C LEU A 344 -21.33 -0.87 -26.59
N ASP A 345 -22.63 -0.60 -26.50
CA ASP A 345 -23.44 -0.22 -27.66
C ASP A 345 -23.40 1.32 -27.91
N ALA A 346 -23.95 1.78 -29.04
CA ALA A 346 -23.97 3.19 -29.40
C ALA A 346 -24.81 4.04 -28.43
N SER A 347 -25.85 3.46 -27.81
CA SER A 347 -26.71 4.14 -26.85
C SER A 347 -25.96 4.39 -25.52
N GLN A 348 -25.22 3.39 -25.05
CA GLN A 348 -24.37 3.46 -23.86
C GLN A 348 -23.19 4.42 -24.08
N LEU A 349 -22.58 4.40 -25.27
CA LEU A 349 -21.55 5.38 -25.65
C LEU A 349 -22.13 6.81 -25.63
N LYS A 350 -23.28 7.04 -26.26
CA LYS A 350 -23.95 8.35 -26.27
C LYS A 350 -24.29 8.86 -24.86
N LEU A 351 -24.77 7.97 -23.99
CA LEU A 351 -25.05 8.31 -22.60
C LEU A 351 -23.76 8.69 -21.84
N SER A 352 -22.68 7.95 -22.07
CA SER A 352 -21.37 8.22 -21.46
C SER A 352 -20.80 9.56 -21.92
N VAL A 353 -20.86 9.86 -23.22
CA VAL A 353 -20.45 11.15 -23.78
C VAL A 353 -21.28 12.30 -23.20
N LYS A 354 -22.60 12.12 -23.03
CA LYS A 354 -23.46 13.12 -22.39
C LYS A 354 -23.03 13.40 -20.94
N LYS A 355 -22.75 12.35 -20.15
CA LYS A 355 -22.26 12.48 -18.77
C LYS A 355 -20.91 13.21 -18.73
N PHE A 356 -20.00 12.92 -19.65
CA PHE A 356 -18.74 13.65 -19.78
C PHE A 356 -18.98 15.15 -20.06
N SER A 357 -19.83 15.50 -21.03
CA SER A 357 -20.16 16.90 -21.33
C SER A 357 -20.78 17.63 -20.13
N GLU A 358 -21.66 16.97 -19.38
CA GLU A 358 -22.22 17.53 -18.14
C GLU A 358 -21.15 17.73 -17.05
N SER A 359 -20.19 16.79 -16.93
CA SER A 359 -19.06 16.92 -16.00
C SER A 359 -18.15 18.08 -16.36
N VAL A 360 -17.78 18.22 -17.64
CA VAL A 360 -16.97 19.35 -18.13
C VAL A 360 -17.69 20.68 -17.90
N ARG A 361 -19.00 20.74 -18.17
CA ARG A 361 -19.80 21.94 -17.88
C ARG A 361 -19.75 22.30 -16.41
N ARG A 362 -19.96 21.34 -15.50
CA ARG A 362 -19.88 21.58 -14.05
C ARG A 362 -18.49 22.04 -13.61
N GLN A 363 -17.42 21.42 -14.11
CA GLN A 363 -16.05 21.83 -13.81
C GLN A 363 -15.75 23.26 -14.28
N ASN A 364 -16.25 23.63 -15.46
CA ASN A 364 -16.10 24.99 -15.97
C ASN A 364 -16.91 26.01 -15.15
N GLU A 365 -18.15 25.66 -14.77
CA GLU A 365 -18.98 26.49 -13.88
C GLU A 365 -18.31 26.69 -12.52
N GLU A 366 -17.80 25.62 -11.91
CA GLU A 366 -17.05 25.67 -10.65
C GLU A 366 -15.75 26.48 -10.79
N ALA A 367 -15.03 26.36 -11.91
CA ALA A 367 -13.81 27.11 -12.17
C ALA A 367 -14.08 28.62 -12.35
N GLU A 368 -15.16 28.99 -13.04
CA GLU A 368 -15.58 30.38 -13.19
C GLU A 368 -16.09 30.97 -11.87
N GLU A 369 -16.88 30.22 -11.09
CA GLU A 369 -17.28 30.60 -9.73
C GLU A 369 -16.05 30.83 -8.83
N LYS A 370 -15.05 29.96 -8.93
CA LYS A 370 -13.77 30.10 -8.22
C LYS A 370 -13.01 31.36 -8.63
N LYS A 371 -12.87 31.63 -9.94
CA LYS A 371 -12.23 32.86 -10.42
C LYS A 371 -12.93 34.13 -9.94
N LEU A 372 -14.27 34.15 -9.99
CA LEU A 372 -15.06 35.27 -9.50
C LEU A 372 -14.88 35.48 -7.98
N LEU A 373 -14.80 34.39 -7.23
CA LEU A 373 -14.54 34.44 -5.79
C LEU A 373 -13.13 34.92 -5.48
N GLU A 374 -12.11 34.40 -6.17
CA GLU A 374 -10.72 34.83 -6.06
C GLU A 374 -10.60 36.34 -6.34
N ALA A 375 -11.26 36.85 -7.39
CA ALA A 375 -11.27 38.29 -7.68
C ALA A 375 -11.87 39.12 -6.54
N LYS A 376 -13.05 38.71 -6.01
CA LYS A 376 -13.68 39.38 -4.85
C LYS A 376 -12.79 39.35 -3.61
N LEU A 377 -12.07 38.26 -3.38
CA LEU A 377 -11.13 38.12 -2.27
C LEU A 377 -9.91 39.02 -2.44
N GLN A 378 -9.31 39.04 -3.63
CA GLN A 378 -8.19 39.93 -3.92
C GLN A 378 -8.55 41.40 -3.72
N ASP A 379 -9.76 41.81 -4.09
CA ASP A 379 -10.22 43.18 -3.85
C ASP A 379 -10.43 43.48 -2.35
N LYS A 380 -10.97 42.51 -1.58
CA LYS A 380 -11.04 42.63 -0.11
C LYS A 380 -9.64 42.68 0.50
N ILE A 381 -8.71 41.84 0.08
CA ILE A 381 -7.32 41.80 0.55
C ILE A 381 -6.63 43.14 0.29
N LYS A 382 -6.76 43.73 -0.91
CA LYS A 382 -6.25 45.07 -1.23
C LYS A 382 -6.81 46.14 -0.28
N SER A 383 -8.05 46.00 0.18
CA SER A 383 -8.63 46.94 1.13
C SER A 383 -7.94 46.92 2.51
N LEU A 384 -7.28 45.82 2.91
CA LEU A 384 -6.47 45.77 4.14
C LEU A 384 -5.29 46.74 4.09
N ASP A 385 -4.72 46.99 2.90
CA ASP A 385 -3.62 47.95 2.76
C ASP A 385 -4.05 49.39 3.02
N THR A 386 -5.35 49.68 2.88
CA THR A 386 -5.94 50.98 3.24
C THR A 386 -6.31 51.09 4.72
N GLY A 387 -6.05 50.05 5.52
CA GLY A 387 -6.39 49.98 6.95
C GLY A 387 -7.86 49.62 7.22
N LYS A 388 -8.64 49.29 6.19
CA LYS A 388 -10.04 48.86 6.34
C LYS A 388 -10.10 47.45 6.94
N LYS A 389 -10.95 47.26 7.95
CA LYS A 389 -11.21 45.93 8.53
C LYS A 389 -12.13 45.12 7.61
N ILE A 390 -11.88 43.81 7.49
CA ILE A 390 -12.78 42.88 6.80
C ILE A 390 -13.55 42.08 7.86
N LEU A 391 -14.86 41.94 7.69
CA LEU A 391 -15.68 41.01 8.45
C LEU A 391 -15.91 39.76 7.59
N LEU A 392 -15.55 38.59 8.12
CA LEU A 392 -15.66 37.30 7.44
C LEU A 392 -16.06 36.21 8.42
N ASN A 393 -17.28 35.66 8.28
CA ASN A 393 -17.78 34.54 9.10
C ASN A 393 -17.59 34.76 10.62
N GLY A 394 -17.90 35.97 11.10
CA GLY A 394 -17.72 36.37 12.50
C GLY A 394 -16.30 36.83 12.87
N MET A 395 -15.30 36.59 12.01
CA MET A 395 -13.94 37.06 12.21
C MET A 395 -13.78 38.52 11.78
N THR A 396 -13.07 39.29 12.60
CA THR A 396 -12.60 40.63 12.26
C THR A 396 -11.14 40.54 11.83
N ILE A 397 -10.87 40.93 10.59
CA ILE A 397 -9.56 40.80 9.95
C ILE A 397 -8.98 42.18 9.68
N GLU A 398 -7.78 42.41 10.19
CA GLU A 398 -6.99 43.62 10.02
C GLU A 398 -5.62 43.26 9.42
N LYS A 399 -4.86 44.27 8.97
CA LYS A 399 -3.58 44.06 8.29
C LYS A 399 -2.57 43.21 9.08
N THR A 400 -2.58 43.31 10.41
CA THR A 400 -1.61 42.65 11.30
C THR A 400 -2.25 41.77 12.37
N LYS A 401 -3.59 41.63 12.35
CA LYS A 401 -4.38 41.02 13.43
C LYS A 401 -5.61 40.31 12.86
N LEU A 402 -5.94 39.15 13.42
CA LEU A 402 -7.22 38.47 13.27
C LEU A 402 -7.89 38.35 14.63
N GLU A 403 -9.20 38.50 14.70
CA GLU A 403 -9.97 38.40 15.94
C GLU A 403 -11.27 37.64 15.74
N TYR A 404 -11.59 36.72 16.64
CA TYR A 404 -12.84 35.94 16.64
C TYR A 404 -13.24 35.64 18.09
N GLU A 405 -14.44 36.04 18.52
CA GLU A 405 -14.95 35.79 19.87
C GLU A 405 -13.95 36.17 21.00
N GLY A 406 -13.23 37.28 20.82
CA GLY A 406 -12.20 37.76 21.76
C GLY A 406 -10.83 37.10 21.61
N GLN A 407 -10.71 36.00 20.86
CA GLN A 407 -9.43 35.36 20.54
C GLN A 407 -8.68 36.16 19.49
N ILE A 408 -7.42 36.50 19.77
CA ILE A 408 -6.58 37.34 18.90
C ILE A 408 -5.44 36.51 18.32
N LEU A 409 -5.24 36.59 17.00
CA LEU A 409 -4.02 36.13 16.34
C LEU A 409 -3.26 37.35 15.81
N SER A 410 -2.01 37.52 16.21
CA SER A 410 -1.14 38.54 15.65
C SER A 410 0.29 38.05 15.49
N ARG A 411 1.03 38.63 14.54
CA ARG A 411 2.45 38.32 14.30
C ARG A 411 3.18 39.58 13.85
N SER A 412 4.39 39.79 14.36
CA SER A 412 5.21 40.95 14.04
C SER A 412 5.95 40.83 12.70
N ASP A 413 6.24 39.59 12.28
CA ASP A 413 7.03 39.29 11.08
C ASP A 413 6.50 38.02 10.39
N PRO A 414 6.40 38.01 9.05
CA PRO A 414 6.33 39.16 8.15
C PRO A 414 5.10 40.04 8.39
N LYS A 415 5.25 41.35 8.14
CA LYS A 415 4.19 42.37 8.30
C LYS A 415 2.95 42.09 7.43
N ASP A 416 3.09 41.29 6.37
CA ASP A 416 2.04 40.94 5.42
C ASP A 416 1.47 39.51 5.65
N TRP A 417 1.67 38.92 6.83
CA TRP A 417 1.26 37.54 7.10
C TRP A 417 -0.25 37.32 6.91
N VAL A 418 -1.10 38.29 7.27
CA VAL A 418 -2.56 38.19 7.09
C VAL A 418 -2.90 38.12 5.60
N THR A 419 -2.29 38.98 4.79
CA THR A 419 -2.47 38.99 3.33
C THR A 419 -2.07 37.66 2.72
N LYS A 420 -0.92 37.10 3.12
CA LYS A 420 -0.46 35.78 2.67
C LYS A 420 -1.41 34.66 3.11
N LEU A 421 -1.82 34.66 4.37
CA LEU A 421 -2.76 33.66 4.90
C LEU A 421 -4.10 33.70 4.17
N LEU A 422 -4.65 34.89 3.91
CA LEU A 422 -5.88 35.03 3.12
C LEU A 422 -5.69 34.58 1.67
N ALA A 423 -4.56 34.90 1.04
CA ALA A 423 -4.22 34.43 -0.31
C ALA A 423 -4.09 32.91 -0.39
N ASP A 424 -3.58 32.25 0.65
CA ASP A 424 -3.53 30.79 0.72
C ASP A 424 -4.92 30.19 0.96
N LEU A 425 -5.76 30.85 1.78
CA LEU A 425 -7.15 30.44 2.00
C LEU A 425 -8.03 30.58 0.75
N THR A 426 -7.72 31.51 -0.17
CA THR A 426 -8.47 31.60 -1.44
C THR A 426 -8.31 30.37 -2.32
N ARG A 427 -7.32 29.51 -2.04
CA ARG A 427 -7.17 28.21 -2.72
C ARG A 427 -8.17 27.17 -2.24
N MET A 428 -8.81 27.37 -1.08
CA MET A 428 -9.88 26.51 -0.58
C MET A 428 -11.18 26.78 -1.35
N TYR A 429 -11.93 25.71 -1.65
CA TYR A 429 -12.94 25.70 -2.73
C TYR A 429 -14.16 26.62 -2.50
N ARG A 430 -14.51 27.01 -1.27
CA ARG A 430 -15.66 27.92 -1.01
C ARG A 430 -15.39 28.89 0.14
N PHE A 431 -15.97 30.09 0.04
CA PHE A 431 -15.82 31.17 1.02
C PHE A 431 -16.49 30.87 2.36
N ASP A 432 -17.64 30.21 2.31
CA ASP A 432 -18.39 29.81 3.50
C ASP A 432 -17.68 28.72 4.32
N ASP A 433 -16.69 28.06 3.71
CA ASP A 433 -15.85 27.05 4.36
C ASP A 433 -14.67 27.70 5.12
N ILE A 434 -14.39 29.00 4.91
CA ILE A 434 -13.35 29.72 5.66
C ILE A 434 -13.87 29.99 7.07
N ASN A 435 -13.56 29.08 7.98
CA ASN A 435 -13.89 29.18 9.41
C ASN A 435 -12.64 29.46 10.26
N TRP A 436 -12.89 29.79 11.53
CA TRP A 436 -11.84 30.07 12.50
C TRP A 436 -10.81 28.93 12.62
N ASP A 437 -11.26 27.68 12.68
CA ASP A 437 -10.36 26.53 12.87
C ASP A 437 -9.36 26.40 11.72
N SER A 438 -9.81 26.59 10.48
CA SER A 438 -8.94 26.53 9.30
C SER A 438 -7.94 27.69 9.27
N VAL A 439 -8.39 28.89 9.63
CA VAL A 439 -7.55 30.10 9.75
C VAL A 439 -6.51 29.92 10.86
N PHE A 440 -6.93 29.41 12.01
CA PHE A 440 -6.10 29.16 13.17
C PHE A 440 -5.02 28.11 12.87
N ASP A 441 -5.41 26.97 12.30
CA ASP A 441 -4.46 25.91 11.94
C ASP A 441 -3.43 26.39 10.91
N MET A 442 -3.84 27.17 9.90
CA MET A 442 -2.91 27.80 8.95
C MET A 442 -1.98 28.84 9.60
N PHE A 443 -2.50 29.63 10.54
CA PHE A 443 -1.70 30.57 11.31
C PHE A 443 -0.61 29.86 12.12
N ILE A 444 -0.99 28.81 12.87
CA ILE A 444 -0.06 28.03 13.70
C ILE A 444 0.98 27.34 12.82
N ALA A 445 0.57 26.71 11.71
CA ALA A 445 1.47 26.13 10.74
C ALA A 445 2.49 27.17 10.26
N SER A 446 2.03 28.32 9.77
CA SER A 446 2.90 29.41 9.29
C SER A 446 3.85 29.93 10.36
N ALA A 447 3.37 30.12 11.60
CA ALA A 447 4.18 30.61 12.71
C ALA A 447 5.26 29.61 13.13
N SER A 448 4.95 28.30 13.09
CA SER A 448 5.80 27.24 13.64
C SER A 448 7.11 26.96 12.87
N TYR A 449 7.26 27.48 11.64
CA TYR A 449 8.43 27.16 10.79
C TYR A 449 9.56 28.20 10.81
N ASN A 450 9.30 29.42 11.27
CA ASN A 450 10.26 30.52 11.23
C ASN A 450 10.28 31.28 12.55
N THR A 451 11.39 31.96 12.84
CA THR A 451 11.48 32.90 13.96
C THR A 451 10.33 33.89 13.84
N SER A 452 9.51 33.97 14.88
CA SER A 452 8.29 34.76 14.85
C SER A 452 7.88 35.18 16.25
N LYS A 453 7.29 36.38 16.36
CA LYS A 453 6.74 36.88 17.61
C LYS A 453 5.32 37.35 17.38
N GLY A 454 4.47 37.24 18.38
CA GLY A 454 3.05 37.52 18.20
C GLY A 454 2.21 37.28 19.43
N GLN A 455 0.91 37.14 19.19
CA GLN A 455 -0.10 36.85 20.19
C GLN A 455 -1.04 35.76 19.66
N ILE A 456 -1.43 34.83 20.53
CA ILE A 456 -2.44 33.79 20.31
C ILE A 456 -3.39 33.82 21.50
N GLY A 457 -4.65 34.17 21.27
CA GLY A 457 -5.60 34.43 22.35
C GLY A 457 -5.12 35.60 23.20
N ASP A 458 -4.99 35.38 24.51
CA ASP A 458 -4.57 36.41 25.47
C ASP A 458 -3.06 36.43 25.72
N VAL A 459 -2.31 35.43 25.23
CA VAL A 459 -0.89 35.26 25.53
C VAL A 459 0.01 35.59 24.35
N LYS A 460 1.21 36.09 24.66
CA LYS A 460 2.27 36.43 23.70
C LYS A 460 3.26 35.27 23.55
N PHE A 461 3.78 35.14 22.34
CA PHE A 461 4.84 34.18 22.01
C PHE A 461 6.03 34.84 21.31
N ASP A 462 7.22 34.32 21.58
CA ASP A 462 8.50 34.64 20.93
C ASP A 462 9.21 33.34 20.55
N LEU A 463 9.02 32.90 19.31
CA LEU A 463 9.62 31.72 18.73
C LEU A 463 10.96 32.08 18.07
N VAL A 464 12.04 31.42 18.51
CA VAL A 464 13.40 31.63 17.99
C VAL A 464 14.03 30.29 17.63
N PHE A 465 14.72 30.25 16.48
CA PHE A 465 15.56 29.14 16.05
C PHE A 465 17.03 29.54 16.18
N GLU A 466 17.80 28.78 16.95
CA GLU A 466 19.23 29.01 17.15
C GLU A 466 20.03 27.82 16.61
N GLU A 467 21.00 28.07 15.74
CA GLU A 467 21.95 27.04 15.32
C GLU A 467 23.04 26.86 16.38
N THR A 468 23.32 25.61 16.72
CA THR A 468 24.38 25.25 17.66
C THR A 468 25.23 24.13 17.09
N THR A 469 26.54 24.32 17.11
CA THR A 469 27.52 23.33 16.65
C THR A 469 28.04 22.54 17.84
N ASN A 470 27.92 21.21 17.79
CA ASN A 470 28.47 20.36 18.85
C ASN A 470 30.00 20.21 18.72
N ARG A 471 30.63 19.52 19.68
CA ARG A 471 32.09 19.29 19.68
C ARG A 471 32.61 18.49 18.47
N VAL A 472 31.73 17.84 17.72
CA VAL A 472 32.03 17.02 16.53
C VAL A 472 31.68 17.78 15.24
N ASN A 473 31.52 19.11 15.31
CA ASN A 473 31.13 19.96 14.17
C ASN A 473 29.78 19.61 13.52
N VAL A 474 28.89 18.93 14.24
CA VAL A 474 27.51 18.71 13.79
C VAL A 474 26.67 19.92 14.19
N ILE A 475 26.13 20.61 13.20
CA ILE A 475 25.20 21.73 13.37
C ILE A 475 23.83 21.16 13.72
N SER A 476 23.23 21.68 14.78
CA SER A 476 21.88 21.32 15.23
C SER A 476 21.09 22.59 15.54
N THR A 477 19.84 22.64 15.07
CA THR A 477 18.94 23.76 15.37
C THR A 477 18.22 23.49 16.69
N LYS A 478 18.33 24.41 17.64
CA LYS A 478 17.52 24.46 18.86
C LYS A 478 16.38 25.44 18.65
N THR A 479 15.23 25.11 19.21
CA THR A 479 14.04 25.96 19.11
C THR A 479 13.61 26.40 20.50
N TYR A 480 13.20 27.66 20.62
CA TYR A 480 12.74 28.24 21.87
C TYR A 480 11.44 28.98 21.67
N ILE A 481 10.51 28.85 22.63
CA ILE A 481 9.32 29.70 22.74
C ILE A 481 9.43 30.43 24.07
N ASN A 482 9.37 31.76 24.08
CA ASN A 482 9.52 32.59 25.29
C ASN A 482 10.79 32.23 26.10
N LYS A 483 11.91 31.99 25.39
CA LYS A 483 13.20 31.55 25.95
C LYS A 483 13.19 30.17 26.61
N LYS A 484 12.10 29.41 26.52
CA LYS A 484 12.01 28.01 26.96
C LYS A 484 12.33 27.10 25.79
N ARG A 485 13.24 26.13 25.98
CA ARG A 485 13.64 25.21 24.91
C ARG A 485 12.50 24.23 24.62
N ILE A 486 12.09 24.12 23.37
CA ILE A 486 11.02 23.22 22.92
C ILE A 486 11.56 22.34 21.78
N ASN A 487 11.13 21.08 21.72
CA ASN A 487 11.50 20.22 20.60
C ASN A 487 10.84 20.73 19.31
N LYS A 488 11.59 20.72 18.20
CA LYS A 488 11.13 21.26 16.91
C LYS A 488 9.77 20.70 16.47
N ASN A 489 9.53 19.41 16.69
CA ASN A 489 8.28 18.72 16.34
C ASN A 489 7.11 19.01 17.29
N GLU A 490 7.33 19.68 18.42
CA GLU A 490 6.30 20.02 19.41
C GLU A 490 5.94 21.51 19.39
N VAL A 491 6.66 22.34 18.62
CA VAL A 491 6.43 23.78 18.49
C VAL A 491 4.99 24.07 18.06
N HIS A 492 4.52 23.36 17.03
CA HIS A 492 3.15 23.50 16.52
C HIS A 492 2.11 23.27 17.62
N ASP A 493 2.25 22.19 18.38
CA ASP A 493 1.30 21.84 19.45
C ASP A 493 1.38 22.81 20.65
N CYS A 494 2.57 23.31 20.98
CA CYS A 494 2.75 24.31 22.02
C CYS A 494 2.06 25.63 21.65
N LEU A 495 2.25 26.11 20.41
CA LEU A 495 1.57 27.30 19.91
C LEU A 495 0.06 27.09 19.81
N ARG A 496 -0.40 25.92 19.35
CA ARG A 496 -1.83 25.60 19.29
C ARG A 496 -2.48 25.67 20.66
N ARG A 497 -1.82 25.16 21.70
CA ARG A 497 -2.33 25.21 23.09
C ARG A 497 -2.29 26.59 23.72
N ALA A 498 -1.58 27.57 23.15
CA ALA A 498 -1.53 28.93 23.68
C ALA A 498 -2.93 29.56 23.78
N VAL A 499 -3.85 29.21 22.87
CA VAL A 499 -5.25 29.67 22.88
C VAL A 499 -6.04 29.26 24.12
N CYS A 500 -5.55 28.27 24.88
CA CYS A 500 -6.22 27.78 26.09
C CYS A 500 -5.83 28.55 27.36
N TYR A 501 -4.94 29.54 27.28
CA TYR A 501 -4.45 30.30 28.42
C TYR A 501 -4.92 31.75 28.34
N THR A 502 -5.40 32.27 29.47
CA THR A 502 -5.80 33.67 29.63
C THR A 502 -4.67 34.53 30.20
N GLU A 503 -3.78 33.93 31.00
CA GLU A 503 -2.67 34.60 31.66
C GLU A 503 -1.31 34.17 31.07
N GLN A 504 -0.40 35.12 30.89
CA GLN A 504 0.94 34.85 30.34
C GLN A 504 1.77 33.94 31.24
N GLU A 505 1.61 34.08 32.56
CA GLU A 505 2.35 33.31 33.56
C GLU A 505 2.03 31.81 33.47
N ASP A 506 0.76 31.44 33.33
CA ASP A 506 0.32 30.05 33.17
C ASP A 506 0.86 29.43 31.87
N PHE A 507 0.89 30.20 30.78
CA PHE A 507 1.46 29.72 29.52
C PHE A 507 2.98 29.53 29.61
N ASP A 508 3.70 30.44 30.27
CA ASP A 508 5.14 30.31 30.49
C ASP A 508 5.49 29.18 31.47
N GLU A 509 4.62 28.89 32.45
CA GLU A 509 4.72 27.69 33.30
C GLU A 509 4.52 26.42 32.48
N PHE A 510 3.48 26.38 31.62
CA PHE A 510 3.29 25.29 30.68
C PHE A 510 4.52 25.05 29.80
N LEU A 511 5.07 26.10 29.18
CA LEU A 511 6.30 25.98 28.38
C LEU A 511 7.50 25.53 29.21
N THR A 512 7.57 25.92 30.48
CA THR A 512 8.60 25.45 31.41
C THR A 512 8.46 23.94 31.63
N ASN A 513 7.25 23.44 31.86
CA ASN A 513 6.97 22.01 32.01
C ASN A 513 7.33 21.24 30.73
N VAL A 514 6.93 21.76 29.55
CA VAL A 514 7.28 21.15 28.25
C VAL A 514 8.80 21.13 28.02
N SER A 515 9.51 22.18 28.44
CA SER A 515 10.98 22.24 28.29
C SER A 515 11.71 21.21 29.14
N GLN A 516 11.12 20.78 30.27
CA GLN A 516 11.65 19.74 31.14
C GLN A 516 11.23 18.35 30.68
N CYS A 517 10.01 18.22 30.15
CA CYS A 517 9.42 16.98 29.68
C CYS A 517 8.61 17.24 28.41
N SER A 518 9.02 16.62 27.31
CA SER A 518 8.36 16.81 26.03
C SER A 518 6.85 16.50 26.12
N LEU A 519 6.03 17.16 25.30
CA LEU A 519 4.58 16.86 25.21
C LEU A 519 4.32 15.38 24.89
N LYS A 520 5.14 14.81 24.00
CA LYS A 520 5.12 13.38 23.70
C LYS A 520 5.32 12.54 24.97
N PHE A 521 6.28 12.90 25.82
CA PHE A 521 6.52 12.20 27.09
C PHE A 521 5.44 12.44 28.15
N HIS A 522 4.89 13.65 28.25
CA HIS A 522 3.73 13.90 29.12
C HIS A 522 2.56 12.98 28.77
N ARG A 523 2.30 12.78 27.47
CA ARG A 523 1.27 11.83 27.01
C ARG A 523 1.57 10.40 27.47
N TYR A 524 2.82 9.95 27.37
CA TYR A 524 3.20 8.61 27.82
C TYR A 524 3.17 8.46 29.35
N LEU A 525 3.49 9.51 30.11
CA LEU A 525 3.36 9.49 31.57
C LEU A 525 1.90 9.43 32.02
N GLN A 526 1.00 10.09 31.29
CA GLN A 526 -0.42 10.08 31.62
C GLN A 526 -1.13 8.78 31.23
N ILE A 527 -0.80 8.21 30.07
CA ILE A 527 -1.56 7.11 29.46
C ILE A 527 -0.80 5.76 29.56
N GLY A 528 0.52 5.80 29.79
CA GLY A 528 1.41 4.66 29.58
C GLY A 528 1.81 4.49 28.11
N LEU A 529 2.65 3.50 27.86
CA LEU A 529 2.98 3.03 26.51
C LEU A 529 1.98 1.96 26.09
N ASP A 530 1.24 2.24 25.02
CA ASP A 530 0.27 1.31 24.44
C ASP A 530 0.94 0.41 23.40
N PHE A 531 0.73 -0.90 23.55
CA PHE A 531 1.24 -1.95 22.66
C PHE A 531 0.06 -2.74 22.12
N SER A 532 -0.02 -2.90 20.79
CA SER A 532 -1.03 -3.74 20.15
C SER A 532 -0.38 -5.01 19.62
N VAL A 533 -0.63 -6.13 20.28
CA VAL A 533 -0.08 -7.44 19.91
C VAL A 533 -1.10 -8.17 19.04
N ARG A 534 -0.66 -8.72 17.90
CA ARG A 534 -1.53 -9.56 17.06
C ARG A 534 -1.46 -11.02 17.51
N GLY A 535 -2.58 -11.58 17.98
CA GLY A 535 -2.64 -12.98 18.41
C GLY A 535 -2.65 -13.97 17.24
N MET A 536 -2.03 -15.14 17.45
CA MET A 536 -1.87 -16.17 16.42
C MET A 536 -3.13 -16.99 16.12
N ARG A 537 -4.03 -17.16 17.09
CA ARG A 537 -5.09 -18.19 16.96
C ARG A 537 -6.36 -17.73 16.23
N HIS A 538 -6.73 -16.45 16.25
CA HIS A 538 -8.03 -16.01 15.70
C HIS A 538 -8.09 -14.58 15.14
N ASN A 539 -6.95 -13.99 14.74
CA ASN A 539 -6.87 -12.56 14.41
C ASN A 539 -7.26 -11.64 15.59
N GLU A 540 -7.46 -12.22 16.78
CA GLU A 540 -7.67 -11.54 18.05
C GLU A 540 -6.33 -10.94 18.48
N GLY A 541 -6.16 -9.65 18.22
CA GLY A 541 -5.12 -8.87 18.87
C GLY A 541 -5.53 -8.55 20.31
N PHE A 542 -4.55 -8.39 21.19
CA PHE A 542 -4.78 -7.76 22.49
C PHE A 542 -3.88 -6.54 22.61
N SER A 543 -4.39 -5.48 23.20
CA SER A 543 -3.61 -4.29 23.54
C SER A 543 -3.28 -4.28 25.02
N PHE A 544 -2.12 -3.77 25.39
CA PHE A 544 -1.76 -3.57 26.78
C PHE A 544 -0.96 -2.30 26.98
N LYS A 545 -1.02 -1.75 28.19
CA LYS A 545 -0.33 -0.53 28.56
C LYS A 545 0.78 -0.80 29.57
N LEU A 546 1.94 -0.21 29.35
CA LEU A 546 3.01 -0.13 30.35
C LEU A 546 2.96 1.23 31.04
N PRO A 547 2.61 1.29 32.34
CA PRO A 547 2.62 2.53 33.10
C PRO A 547 4.04 3.09 33.15
N LEU A 548 4.18 4.39 32.94
CA LEU A 548 5.46 5.07 33.05
C LEU A 548 5.44 6.08 34.18
N GLU A 549 6.52 6.11 34.95
CA GLU A 549 6.79 7.17 35.92
C GLU A 549 8.11 7.86 35.63
N ARG A 550 8.21 9.13 36.03
CA ARG A 550 9.45 9.91 35.93
C ARG A 550 9.91 10.34 37.31
N LYS A 551 11.09 9.88 37.74
CA LYS A 551 11.71 10.24 39.02
C LYS A 551 13.08 10.83 38.78
N LYS A 552 13.32 12.05 39.25
CA LYS A 552 14.63 12.76 39.11
C LYS A 552 15.17 12.72 37.67
N ASN A 553 14.30 12.96 36.68
CA ASN A 553 14.62 12.91 35.23
C ASN A 553 14.95 11.54 34.65
N LEU A 554 14.76 10.46 35.40
CA LEU A 554 14.84 9.09 34.91
C LEU A 554 13.43 8.54 34.70
N MET A 555 13.26 7.75 33.65
CA MET A 555 12.00 7.09 33.31
C MET A 555 12.01 5.67 33.88
N TYR A 556 10.87 5.25 34.41
CA TYR A 556 10.65 3.93 34.99
C TYR A 556 9.39 3.34 34.40
N ILE A 557 9.40 2.02 34.19
CA ILE A 557 8.17 1.25 34.04
C ILE A 557 7.74 0.85 35.45
N VAL A 558 6.48 1.08 35.78
CA VAL A 558 5.91 0.75 37.09
C VAL A 558 4.95 -0.41 36.92
N LEU A 559 5.29 -1.54 37.54
CA LEU A 559 4.50 -2.76 37.52
C LEU A 559 4.16 -3.12 38.96
N GLU A 560 2.93 -2.86 39.37
CA GLU A 560 2.48 -3.04 40.76
C GLU A 560 3.42 -2.29 41.72
N ASP A 561 4.15 -3.02 42.58
CA ASP A 561 5.08 -2.49 43.57
C ASP A 561 6.55 -2.43 43.08
N SER A 562 6.80 -2.79 41.82
CA SER A 562 8.13 -2.85 41.22
C SER A 562 8.37 -1.74 40.21
N GLU A 563 9.58 -1.19 40.21
CA GLU A 563 10.02 -0.12 39.31
C GLU A 563 11.25 -0.53 38.52
N PHE A 564 11.16 -0.44 37.19
CA PHE A 564 12.22 -0.84 36.29
C PHE A 564 12.73 0.36 35.52
N LYS A 565 14.01 0.71 35.72
CA LYS A 565 14.61 1.88 35.09
C LYS A 565 14.78 1.67 33.59
N ILE A 566 14.31 2.63 32.81
CA ILE A 566 14.48 2.65 31.35
C ILE A 566 15.83 3.27 31.01
N ARG A 567 16.70 2.50 30.37
CA ARG A 567 18.03 2.93 29.87
C ARG A 567 17.96 3.53 28.47
N ASP A 568 17.06 3.02 27.61
CA ASP A 568 16.85 3.52 26.24
C ASP A 568 15.38 3.78 25.95
N THR A 569 14.95 5.00 26.28
CA THR A 569 13.54 5.41 26.13
C THR A 569 13.09 5.50 24.67
N ASN A 570 13.99 5.85 23.75
CA ASN A 570 13.64 5.96 22.34
C ASN A 570 13.33 4.60 21.75
N ARG A 571 14.16 3.59 22.05
CA ARG A 571 13.91 2.22 21.63
C ARG A 571 12.60 1.68 22.21
N LEU A 572 12.33 1.97 23.49
CA LEU A 572 11.08 1.58 24.14
C LEU A 572 9.85 2.20 23.45
N ILE A 573 9.89 3.50 23.12
CA ILE A 573 8.80 4.21 22.43
C ILE A 573 8.59 3.68 21.01
N ASN A 574 9.67 3.40 20.28
CA ASN A 574 9.57 2.95 18.89
C ASN A 574 8.93 1.56 18.77
N MET A 575 8.77 0.83 19.87
CA MET A 575 8.07 -0.45 19.89
C MET A 575 6.56 -0.36 19.71
N GLN A 576 5.91 0.81 19.85
CA GLN A 576 4.44 0.90 19.71
C GLN A 576 3.93 0.48 18.33
N GLY A 577 4.78 0.49 17.31
CA GLY A 577 4.47 -0.02 15.96
C GLY A 577 4.70 -1.51 15.77
N ILE A 578 5.35 -2.18 16.73
CA ILE A 578 5.65 -3.61 16.67
C ILE A 578 4.41 -4.38 17.12
N GLN A 579 3.94 -5.31 16.28
CA GLN A 579 2.79 -6.17 16.57
C GLN A 579 3.18 -7.59 16.99
N ASP A 580 4.44 -7.99 16.75
CA ASP A 580 4.96 -9.30 17.15
C ASP A 580 5.37 -9.27 18.62
N LEU A 581 4.79 -10.18 19.39
CA LEU A 581 5.06 -10.27 20.81
C LEU A 581 6.51 -10.65 21.12
N GLY A 582 7.12 -11.53 20.31
CA GLY A 582 8.49 -11.98 20.54
C GLY A 582 9.46 -10.82 20.45
N GLU A 583 9.28 -9.94 19.46
CA GLU A 583 10.07 -8.72 19.31
C GLU A 583 9.88 -7.73 20.47
N ILE A 584 8.64 -7.51 20.92
CA ILE A 584 8.36 -6.67 22.09
C ILE A 584 9.10 -7.25 23.32
N MET A 585 9.01 -8.56 23.51
CA MET A 585 9.61 -9.26 24.64
C MET A 585 11.14 -9.24 24.60
N ASP A 586 11.75 -9.43 23.44
CA ASP A 586 13.20 -9.35 23.26
C ASP A 586 13.73 -7.95 23.60
N VAL A 587 12.95 -6.89 23.33
CA VAL A 587 13.30 -5.53 23.73
C VAL A 587 13.09 -5.31 25.23
N LEU A 588 11.97 -5.80 25.79
CA LEU A 588 11.67 -5.64 27.21
C LEU A 588 12.69 -6.36 28.10
N LEU A 589 13.05 -7.60 27.73
CA LEU A 589 14.01 -8.44 28.46
C LEU A 589 15.48 -8.10 28.16
N GLY A 590 15.73 -7.16 27.25
CA GLY A 590 17.07 -6.71 26.95
C GLY A 590 17.61 -5.73 28.00
N ASP A 591 18.66 -6.12 28.74
CA ASP A 591 19.36 -5.30 29.76
C ASP A 591 19.86 -3.92 29.25
N LYS A 592 19.89 -3.74 27.93
CA LYS A 592 20.27 -2.48 27.27
C LYS A 592 19.14 -1.45 27.27
N VAL A 593 17.88 -1.89 27.37
CA VAL A 593 16.69 -1.02 27.26
C VAL A 593 16.03 -0.83 28.60
N ILE A 594 15.82 -1.91 29.36
CA ILE A 594 15.25 -1.87 30.71
C ILE A 594 16.20 -2.60 31.65
N GLU A 595 16.53 -1.95 32.76
CA GLU A 595 17.44 -2.50 33.76
C GLU A 595 16.68 -3.37 34.77
N GLY A 596 17.07 -4.64 34.87
CA GLY A 596 16.61 -5.55 35.91
C GLY A 596 15.23 -6.17 35.70
N LEU A 597 14.63 -6.01 34.52
CA LEU A 597 13.34 -6.64 34.19
C LEU A 597 13.55 -8.12 33.84
N THR A 598 12.99 -9.01 34.64
CA THR A 598 13.16 -10.46 34.48
C THR A 598 12.06 -11.09 33.61
N VAL A 599 12.25 -12.35 33.20
CA VAL A 599 11.22 -13.12 32.50
C VAL A 599 9.94 -13.24 33.32
N GLU A 600 10.04 -13.39 34.63
CA GLU A 600 8.89 -13.49 35.54
C GLU A 600 8.12 -12.18 35.66
N ASP A 601 8.82 -11.03 35.63
CA ASP A 601 8.16 -9.72 35.61
C ASP A 601 7.39 -9.53 34.31
N ALA A 602 7.99 -9.90 33.18
CA ALA A 602 7.34 -9.77 31.89
C ALA A 602 6.15 -10.74 31.71
N LYS A 603 6.23 -11.96 32.27
CA LYS A 603 5.07 -12.86 32.42
C LYS A 603 3.95 -12.19 33.19
N ARG A 604 4.27 -11.52 34.29
CA ARG A 604 3.28 -10.80 35.11
C ARG A 604 2.59 -9.69 34.34
N VAL A 605 3.33 -8.87 33.59
CA VAL A 605 2.77 -7.84 32.69
C VAL A 605 1.76 -8.47 31.75
N LEU A 606 2.15 -9.54 31.06
CA LEU A 606 1.29 -10.16 30.04
C LEU A 606 0.05 -10.83 30.65
N LYS A 607 0.17 -11.34 31.87
CA LYS A 607 -0.99 -11.84 32.63
C LYS A 607 -1.95 -10.71 32.99
N LEU A 608 -1.46 -9.58 33.50
CA LEU A 608 -2.28 -8.41 33.82
C LEU A 608 -2.93 -7.83 32.57
N ALA A 609 -2.17 -7.70 31.48
CA ALA A 609 -2.66 -7.30 30.16
C ALA A 609 -3.81 -8.18 29.66
N LYS A 610 -3.66 -9.51 29.79
CA LYS A 610 -4.70 -10.47 29.40
C LYS A 610 -5.97 -10.28 30.24
N ILE A 611 -5.82 -10.05 31.55
CA ILE A 611 -6.95 -9.79 32.45
C ILE A 611 -7.65 -8.47 32.08
N GLU A 612 -6.90 -7.38 31.89
CA GLU A 612 -7.44 -6.07 31.52
C GLU A 612 -8.15 -6.13 30.16
N PHE A 613 -7.58 -6.83 29.19
CA PHE A 613 -8.19 -7.02 27.88
C PHE A 613 -9.49 -7.85 27.96
N GLN A 614 -9.52 -8.90 28.78
CA GLN A 614 -10.74 -9.69 29.01
C GLN A 614 -11.82 -8.88 29.73
N ASP A 615 -11.45 -8.04 30.70
CA ASP A 615 -12.35 -7.11 31.37
C ASP A 615 -12.90 -6.07 30.38
N ALA A 616 -12.05 -5.49 29.53
CA ALA A 616 -12.46 -4.56 28.48
C ALA A 616 -13.44 -5.21 27.48
N ILE A 617 -13.18 -6.44 27.03
CA ILE A 617 -14.13 -7.20 26.18
C ILE A 617 -15.45 -7.41 26.91
N THR A 618 -15.41 -7.74 28.20
CA THR A 618 -16.61 -7.99 28.99
C THR A 618 -17.44 -6.71 29.15
N LYS A 619 -16.80 -5.59 29.50
CA LYS A 619 -17.44 -4.27 29.57
C LYS A 619 -18.01 -3.84 28.22
N SER A 620 -17.29 -4.09 27.13
CA SER A 620 -17.75 -3.76 25.78
C SER A 620 -19.00 -4.55 25.37
N LYS A 621 -19.14 -5.81 25.81
CA LYS A 621 -20.38 -6.59 25.62
C LYS A 621 -21.55 -6.00 26.39
N VAL A 622 -21.35 -5.64 27.67
CA VAL A 622 -22.37 -4.98 28.49
C VAL A 622 -22.80 -3.65 27.84
N LEU A 623 -21.83 -2.84 27.37
CA LEU A 623 -22.12 -1.58 26.68
C LEU A 623 -22.91 -1.79 25.38
N LEU A 624 -22.68 -2.89 24.65
CA LEU A 624 -23.48 -3.23 23.48
C LEU A 624 -24.93 -3.52 23.87
N GLU A 625 -25.18 -4.31 24.91
CA GLU A 625 -26.54 -4.59 25.41
C GLU A 625 -27.26 -3.30 25.86
N GLU A 626 -26.55 -2.41 26.54
CA GLU A 626 -27.07 -1.08 26.91
C GLU A 626 -27.38 -0.22 25.68
N THR A 627 -26.53 -0.29 24.65
CA THR A 627 -26.71 0.43 23.38
C THR A 627 -27.91 -0.10 22.60
N GLU A 628 -28.10 -1.42 22.51
CA GLU A 628 -29.27 -2.05 21.91
C GLU A 628 -30.57 -1.55 22.57
N LYS A 629 -30.57 -1.51 23.90
CA LYS A 629 -31.70 -1.03 24.70
C LYS A 629 -31.95 0.47 24.49
N ALA A 630 -30.90 1.29 24.50
CA ALA A 630 -31.00 2.74 24.33
C ALA A 630 -31.51 3.13 22.94
N LEU A 631 -31.00 2.46 21.89
CA LEU A 631 -31.37 2.72 20.50
C LEU A 631 -32.61 1.95 20.03
N LYS A 632 -33.15 1.04 20.86
CA LYS A 632 -34.28 0.15 20.55
C LYS A 632 -34.06 -0.66 19.27
N ILE A 633 -32.82 -1.10 19.07
CA ILE A 633 -32.42 -1.97 17.97
C ILE A 633 -32.18 -3.38 18.48
N LYS A 634 -32.23 -4.35 17.57
CA LYS A 634 -31.89 -5.74 17.86
C LYS A 634 -31.07 -6.29 16.71
N ILE A 635 -30.19 -7.22 17.04
CA ILE A 635 -29.46 -8.00 16.05
C ILE A 635 -30.45 -8.77 15.16
N GLN A 636 -30.20 -8.78 13.86
CA GLN A 636 -30.97 -9.49 12.86
C GLN A 636 -30.05 -10.41 12.07
N THR A 637 -30.60 -11.55 11.65
CA THR A 637 -29.88 -12.55 10.85
C THR A 637 -30.40 -12.57 9.42
N ASN A 638 -29.50 -12.88 8.48
CA ASN A 638 -29.78 -13.02 7.05
C ASN A 638 -30.47 -11.80 6.41
N ILE A 639 -29.99 -10.59 6.74
CA ILE A 639 -30.51 -9.34 6.21
C ILE A 639 -30.26 -9.30 4.69
N GLN A 640 -31.33 -9.33 3.91
CA GLN A 640 -31.26 -9.24 2.45
C GLN A 640 -31.23 -7.78 2.01
N MET A 641 -30.36 -7.47 1.05
CA MET A 641 -30.22 -6.18 0.39
C MET A 641 -30.14 -6.39 -1.12
N ASP A 642 -30.26 -5.32 -1.89
CA ASP A 642 -30.13 -5.42 -3.35
C ASP A 642 -28.72 -5.91 -3.71
N GLY A 643 -28.64 -7.10 -4.32
CA GLY A 643 -27.39 -7.71 -4.77
C GLY A 643 -26.45 -8.23 -3.67
N SER A 644 -26.84 -8.22 -2.39
CA SER A 644 -25.99 -8.71 -1.30
C SER A 644 -26.77 -9.15 -0.05
N SER A 645 -26.11 -9.85 0.87
CA SER A 645 -26.71 -10.26 2.14
C SER A 645 -25.71 -10.14 3.29
N VAL A 646 -26.18 -9.69 4.45
CA VAL A 646 -25.42 -9.67 5.70
C VAL A 646 -25.93 -10.78 6.60
N LYS A 647 -25.04 -11.72 6.97
CA LYS A 647 -25.39 -12.88 7.80
C LYS A 647 -25.95 -12.47 9.16
N GLU A 648 -25.35 -11.45 9.78
CA GLU A 648 -25.76 -10.94 11.08
C GLU A 648 -25.39 -9.45 11.18
N GLY A 649 -26.34 -8.62 11.62
CA GLY A 649 -26.14 -7.17 11.69
C GLY A 649 -27.29 -6.44 12.39
N TYR A 650 -27.18 -5.12 12.45
CA TYR A 650 -28.20 -4.23 13.01
C TYR A 650 -28.77 -3.35 11.92
N ILE A 651 -30.09 -3.18 11.90
CA ILE A 651 -30.75 -2.16 11.08
C ILE A 651 -30.88 -0.89 11.93
N VAL A 652 -30.24 0.20 11.49
CA VAL A 652 -30.23 1.49 12.18
C VAL A 652 -30.98 2.52 11.36
N ASN A 653 -31.94 3.20 11.98
CA ASN A 653 -32.68 4.30 11.37
C ASN A 653 -31.95 5.62 11.65
N GLY A 654 -31.18 6.11 10.68
CA GLY A 654 -30.66 7.47 10.73
C GLY A 654 -31.71 8.50 10.33
N LYS A 655 -31.33 9.78 10.36
CA LYS A 655 -32.18 10.89 9.90
C LYS A 655 -32.15 11.06 8.39
N LEU A 656 -31.07 10.64 7.72
CA LEU A 656 -30.95 10.74 6.26
C LEU A 656 -31.43 9.47 5.57
N ARG A 657 -31.12 8.30 6.12
CA ARG A 657 -31.41 6.98 5.52
C ARG A 657 -31.36 5.86 6.57
N GLN A 658 -31.70 4.65 6.13
CA GLN A 658 -31.60 3.44 6.92
C GLN A 658 -30.31 2.69 6.58
N TYR A 659 -29.69 2.05 7.57
CA TYR A 659 -28.40 1.39 7.42
C TYR A 659 -28.43 -0.03 7.96
N VAL A 660 -27.60 -0.90 7.38
CA VAL A 660 -27.21 -2.19 7.96
C VAL A 660 -25.78 -2.07 8.47
N VAL A 661 -25.54 -2.41 9.74
CA VAL A 661 -24.21 -2.52 10.33
C VAL A 661 -23.92 -3.98 10.63
N ALA A 662 -23.01 -4.60 9.89
CA ALA A 662 -22.63 -6.00 10.07
C ALA A 662 -21.92 -6.23 11.41
N THR A 663 -22.07 -7.41 12.01
CA THR A 663 -21.40 -7.80 13.27
C THR A 663 -20.02 -8.41 13.08
N THR A 664 -19.53 -8.46 11.84
CA THR A 664 -18.18 -8.92 11.49
C THR A 664 -17.11 -8.04 12.14
N ASP A 665 -15.86 -8.51 12.20
CA ASP A 665 -14.73 -7.75 12.78
C ASP A 665 -14.50 -6.39 12.12
N ARG A 666 -14.92 -6.24 10.86
CA ARG A 666 -14.82 -4.99 10.11
C ARG A 666 -15.98 -4.04 10.36
N CYS A 667 -17.07 -4.54 10.96
CA CYS A 667 -18.34 -3.88 11.26
C CYS A 667 -18.98 -3.15 10.07
N GLU A 668 -18.82 -3.69 8.86
CA GLU A 668 -19.15 -3.04 7.57
C GLU A 668 -20.54 -2.40 7.58
N VAL A 669 -20.66 -1.22 6.95
CA VAL A 669 -21.89 -0.44 6.92
C VAL A 669 -22.42 -0.39 5.50
N TYR A 670 -23.72 -0.63 5.35
CA TYR A 670 -24.43 -0.58 4.08
C TYR A 670 -25.66 0.29 4.21
N GLU A 671 -26.04 0.95 3.14
CA GLU A 671 -27.35 1.59 3.01
C GLU A 671 -28.43 0.54 2.75
N TYR A 672 -29.55 0.66 3.43
CA TYR A 672 -30.68 -0.27 3.31
C TYR A 672 -31.86 0.38 2.58
N PRO A 673 -32.53 -0.33 1.64
CA PRO A 673 -32.28 -1.71 1.22
C PRO A 673 -31.25 -1.88 0.09
N SER A 674 -30.67 -0.79 -0.43
CA SER A 674 -29.89 -0.80 -1.68
C SER A 674 -28.57 -1.59 -1.64
N GLY A 675 -28.07 -1.94 -0.45
CA GLY A 675 -26.81 -2.66 -0.30
C GLY A 675 -25.57 -1.82 -0.61
N ARG A 676 -25.72 -0.50 -0.84
CA ARG A 676 -24.58 0.38 -1.14
C ARG A 676 -23.66 0.46 0.07
N TYR A 677 -22.41 0.04 -0.08
CA TYR A 677 -21.41 0.13 0.98
C TYR A 677 -21.07 1.58 1.36
N ILE A 678 -20.95 1.84 2.66
CA ILE A 678 -20.60 3.13 3.24
C ILE A 678 -19.30 2.97 4.05
N CYS A 679 -18.23 3.58 3.58
CA CYS A 679 -16.95 3.56 4.29
C CYS A 679 -16.97 4.54 5.47
N ILE A 680 -16.92 4.03 6.70
CA ILE A 680 -16.76 4.83 7.92
C ILE A 680 -15.38 4.56 8.52
N VAL A 681 -14.52 5.57 8.44
CA VAL A 681 -13.17 5.56 9.03
C VAL A 681 -13.28 6.03 10.49
N ASP A 682 -13.16 5.07 11.41
CA ASP A 682 -13.04 5.35 12.83
C ASP A 682 -11.58 5.70 13.16
N LYS A 683 -11.35 6.90 13.71
CA LYS A 683 -10.00 7.39 14.06
C LYS A 683 -9.62 7.11 15.51
N SER A 684 -10.47 6.42 16.28
CA SER A 684 -10.14 6.02 17.65
C SER A 684 -9.01 4.99 17.66
N THR A 685 -8.08 5.14 18.60
CA THR A 685 -6.84 4.34 18.65
C THR A 685 -6.90 3.20 19.66
N ALA A 686 -7.96 3.13 20.48
CA ALA A 686 -8.14 2.11 21.50
C ALA A 686 -9.60 1.64 21.49
N GLN A 687 -9.85 0.48 20.89
CA GLN A 687 -11.16 -0.17 20.86
C GLN A 687 -10.98 -1.63 21.24
N ALA A 688 -11.79 -2.12 22.17
CA ALA A 688 -11.82 -3.52 22.55
C ALA A 688 -13.19 -4.13 22.22
N GLY A 689 -13.23 -5.41 21.89
CA GLY A 689 -14.48 -6.15 21.71
C GLY A 689 -15.44 -5.54 20.68
N LYS A 690 -16.53 -4.91 21.16
CA LYS A 690 -17.66 -4.39 20.38
C LYS A 690 -17.70 -2.86 20.29
N ASP A 691 -16.69 -2.16 20.78
CA ASP A 691 -16.67 -0.67 20.81
C ASP A 691 -16.85 -0.05 19.43
N LYS A 692 -16.19 -0.62 18.41
CA LYS A 692 -16.29 -0.15 17.02
C LYS A 692 -17.70 -0.25 16.47
N LEU A 693 -18.39 -1.34 16.79
CA LEU A 693 -19.78 -1.56 16.41
C LEU A 693 -20.66 -0.51 17.12
N ILE A 694 -20.51 -0.35 18.42
CA ILE A 694 -21.26 0.61 19.26
C ILE A 694 -21.10 2.04 18.72
N ASN A 695 -19.87 2.47 18.44
CA ASN A 695 -19.59 3.78 17.86
C ASN A 695 -20.34 4.00 16.55
N ARG A 696 -20.36 3.00 15.67
CA ARG A 696 -21.09 3.08 14.39
C ARG A 696 -22.60 3.15 14.58
N LEU A 697 -23.16 2.40 15.53
CA LEU A 697 -24.59 2.43 15.83
C LEU A 697 -25.03 3.84 16.30
N TYR A 698 -24.29 4.45 17.23
CA TYR A 698 -24.56 5.82 17.68
C TYR A 698 -24.33 6.88 16.59
N ALA A 699 -23.25 6.73 15.81
CA ALA A 699 -22.92 7.62 14.72
C ALA A 699 -24.04 7.67 13.68
N LEU A 700 -24.51 6.50 13.23
CA LEU A 700 -25.54 6.40 12.18
C LEU A 700 -26.92 6.83 12.65
N THR A 701 -27.24 6.69 13.94
CA THR A 701 -28.45 7.27 14.53
C THR A 701 -28.47 8.81 14.42
N ASN A 702 -27.28 9.44 14.33
CA ASN A 702 -27.09 10.88 14.20
C ASN A 702 -26.41 11.27 12.88
N ASP A 703 -26.62 10.48 11.82
CA ASP A 703 -25.97 10.62 10.51
C ASP A 703 -25.98 12.04 9.92
N GLN A 704 -27.06 12.80 10.10
CA GLN A 704 -27.15 14.18 9.61
C GLN A 704 -26.09 15.11 10.21
N ALA A 705 -25.74 14.93 11.49
CA ALA A 705 -24.69 15.71 12.14
C ALA A 705 -23.30 15.31 11.61
N LEU A 706 -23.10 14.01 11.40
CA LEU A 706 -21.82 13.45 10.97
C LEU A 706 -21.59 13.47 9.46
N ALA A 707 -22.61 13.74 8.64
CA ALA A 707 -22.47 13.86 7.18
C ALA A 707 -21.53 15.00 6.76
N LYS A 708 -21.25 15.95 7.66
CA LYS A 708 -20.21 16.98 7.46
C LYS A 708 -18.81 16.38 7.50
N ASP A 709 -18.58 15.41 8.39
CA ASP A 709 -17.26 14.83 8.69
C ASP A 709 -17.02 13.49 7.99
N ILE A 710 -18.08 12.77 7.63
CA ILE A 710 -18.03 11.49 6.92
C ILE A 710 -18.54 11.70 5.49
N HIS A 711 -17.61 11.90 4.55
CA HIS A 711 -17.96 12.26 3.16
C HIS A 711 -18.83 11.23 2.44
N THR A 712 -18.73 9.95 2.79
CA THR A 712 -19.55 8.86 2.22
C THR A 712 -21.00 8.86 2.73
N LEU A 713 -21.32 9.68 3.74
CA LEU A 713 -22.69 9.92 4.21
C LEU A 713 -23.41 11.08 3.51
N LYS A 714 -22.74 11.79 2.58
CA LYS A 714 -23.41 12.71 1.65
C LYS A 714 -23.94 11.89 0.47
#